data_AF-A0A3B4C090-F1
#
_entry.id   AF-A0A3B4C090-F1
#
_cell.length_a   1.000
_cell.length_b   1.000
_cell.length_c   1.000
_cell.angle_alpha   90.00
_cell.angle_beta   90.00
_cell.angle_gamma   90.00
#
_symmetry.space_group_name_H-M   'P 1'
#
loop_
_entity.id
_entity.type
_entity.pdbx_description
1 polymer ?
#
loop_
_entity_poly.entity_id
_entity_poly.type
_entity_poly.pdbx_seq_one_letter_code
_entity_poly.pdbx_strand_id
1 'polypeptide(L)'
;MVLHTSPYPSAFLSFLSSLSWALVFPCYWMLDRLLASCVATSLEKRRRSQDPCSFLALGVLISTPLYLVLLLASLPFALLGFLLWAPLQASRHPYIYSYRKPDAHRAEQGPSAAGSGEWRPQGRSFCFGSANVCLLPDSLARFNNLADTQRRAREVGKRIRNGASRPQIKIYIDSPTNTSISAASFCSLATQGFRRTSSLDQRPEPTTGSEGDSEPASECPVHPSGGSSSDYCPVHNSQNIAECPLHSSQEEPSPDCPVHQPGDLQASGECPVHSTTAGPGSDDCPLHPSGVQISITSPEPETAETKNHHPGEGDTGSLHSRTASRESLTRFHGATDGGGITSNNTLSQHRASFFKRPTGRKRRHGDDGFDHEISAFFPANLDFLCLQEVFDRRASERLCRQLHRYFPYVLSDVGRYGWKGCCSRFKFLNSGLLLASRYPILDAHYECYPNGRGEDALAAKGALYAKVQVGTSHQEQRVVGYIACTHLHAIEGDASVRCEQLDLLLEWAAEFRRATSVPAGEEKALEDQVAFDVILGDLNFDNCSSEDKLEQQHAIFTQYRDPCRLGPGEDKPWALGTLLDTSGLYDEEVSSPESLQKVMENEEGRKEYLVFPASKNQCPNQKGRKIPLKGNGRRIDYILYKEEGLQPDWKVDIEEFSFITQLAGLTDHLSVAARLAVSTGEEES
;
A
#
# COMPACT_ATOMS: atom_id res chain seq x y z
N MET A 1 -17.14 -8.41 -22.45
CA MET A 1 -18.06 -7.57 -21.63
C MET A 1 -17.72 -6.10 -21.83
N VAL A 2 -18.66 -5.17 -21.57
CA VAL A 2 -18.41 -3.73 -21.74
C VAL A 2 -17.93 -3.14 -20.42
N LEU A 3 -16.77 -2.47 -20.42
CA LEU A 3 -16.27 -1.74 -19.26
C LEU A 3 -16.97 -0.38 -19.15
N HIS A 4 -17.59 -0.11 -18.00
CA HIS A 4 -18.38 1.10 -17.78
C HIS A 4 -17.52 2.27 -17.30
N THR A 5 -17.42 3.35 -18.09
CA THR A 5 -16.63 4.54 -17.74
C THR A 5 -17.41 5.62 -16.97
N SER A 6 -18.73 5.46 -16.87
CA SER A 6 -19.64 6.36 -16.15
C SER A 6 -20.54 5.55 -15.20
N PRO A 7 -21.03 6.15 -14.10
CA PRO A 7 -21.95 5.48 -13.19
C PRO A 7 -23.33 5.20 -13.80
N TYR A 8 -23.70 5.91 -14.86
CA TYR A 8 -24.99 5.78 -15.55
C TYR A 8 -24.81 5.72 -17.07
N PRO A 9 -25.77 5.10 -17.80
CA PRO A 9 -25.67 4.92 -19.25
C PRO A 9 -25.91 6.20 -20.06
N SER A 10 -26.43 7.28 -19.44
CA SER A 10 -26.66 8.55 -20.13
C SER A 10 -26.25 9.75 -19.28
N ALA A 11 -25.85 10.83 -19.95
CA ALA A 11 -25.47 12.09 -19.30
C ALA A 11 -26.62 12.70 -18.50
N PHE A 12 -27.86 12.54 -18.96
CA PHE A 12 -29.06 12.99 -18.24
C PHE A 12 -29.21 12.30 -16.87
N LEU A 13 -29.07 10.98 -16.79
CA LEU A 13 -29.13 10.25 -15.53
C LEU A 13 -27.97 10.63 -14.58
N SER A 14 -26.78 10.85 -15.14
CA SER A 14 -25.64 11.39 -14.39
C SER A 14 -25.90 12.79 -13.82
N PHE A 15 -26.55 13.67 -14.59
CA PHE A 15 -26.96 14.99 -14.13
C PHE A 15 -27.99 14.90 -13.01
N LEU A 16 -29.04 14.07 -13.17
CA LEU A 16 -30.04 13.87 -12.13
C LEU A 16 -29.43 13.32 -10.84
N SER A 17 -28.48 12.38 -10.94
CA SER A 17 -27.76 11.85 -9.78
C SER A 17 -26.88 12.90 -9.10
N SER A 18 -26.28 13.80 -9.88
CA SER A 18 -25.49 14.92 -9.35
C SER A 18 -26.39 15.94 -8.64
N LEU A 19 -27.54 16.28 -9.23
CA LEU A 19 -28.55 17.14 -8.63
C LEU A 19 -29.11 16.53 -7.34
N SER A 20 -29.43 15.24 -7.35
CA SER A 20 -29.95 14.53 -6.18
C SER A 20 -28.95 14.56 -5.03
N TRP A 21 -27.67 14.31 -5.31
CA TRP A 21 -26.61 14.40 -4.30
C TRP A 21 -26.36 15.84 -3.85
N ALA A 22 -26.50 16.85 -4.71
CA ALA A 22 -26.40 18.26 -4.29
C ALA A 22 -27.46 18.64 -3.24
N LEU A 23 -28.66 18.04 -3.34
CA LEU A 23 -29.75 18.22 -2.38
C LEU A 23 -29.56 17.41 -1.09
N VAL A 24 -29.07 16.16 -1.19
CA VAL A 24 -28.84 15.26 -0.03
C VAL A 24 -27.60 15.67 0.77
N PHE A 25 -26.54 16.12 0.08
CA PHE A 25 -25.21 16.26 0.66
C PHE A 25 -25.16 17.19 1.88
N PRO A 26 -25.80 18.38 1.91
CA PRO A 26 -25.78 19.23 3.09
C PRO A 26 -26.29 18.50 4.34
N CYS A 27 -27.44 17.82 4.24
CA CYS A 27 -28.00 17.05 5.35
C CYS A 27 -27.07 15.92 5.80
N TYR A 28 -26.55 15.14 4.85
CA TYR A 28 -25.61 14.05 5.13
C TYR A 28 -24.35 14.57 5.85
N TRP A 29 -23.78 15.67 5.38
CA TRP A 29 -22.56 16.23 5.95
C TRP A 29 -22.77 16.79 7.36
N MET A 30 -23.87 17.51 7.59
CA MET A 30 -24.20 18.02 8.93
C MET A 30 -24.42 16.86 9.92
N LEU A 31 -25.12 15.81 9.48
CA LEU A 31 -25.33 14.60 10.29
C LEU A 31 -24.01 13.89 10.63
N ASP A 32 -23.15 13.68 9.63
CA ASP A 32 -21.80 13.10 9.82
C ASP A 32 -20.99 13.91 10.84
N ARG A 33 -20.94 15.24 10.72
CA ARG A 33 -20.22 16.11 11.66
C ARG A 33 -20.80 16.05 13.08
N LEU A 34 -22.13 16.03 13.23
CA LEU A 34 -22.80 15.91 14.53
C LEU A 34 -22.47 14.57 15.20
N LEU A 35 -22.64 13.46 14.49
CA LEU A 35 -22.35 12.13 15.02
C LEU A 35 -20.86 11.97 15.36
N ALA A 36 -19.97 12.49 14.49
CA ALA A 36 -18.53 12.51 14.74
C ALA A 36 -18.16 13.26 16.03
N SER A 37 -18.90 14.31 16.40
CA SER A 37 -18.67 15.04 17.65
C SER A 37 -19.01 14.23 18.91
N CYS A 38 -19.90 13.23 18.80
CA CYS A 38 -20.31 12.37 19.91
C CYS A 38 -19.34 11.23 20.19
N VAL A 39 -18.51 10.84 19.22
CA VAL A 39 -17.58 9.71 19.32
C VAL A 39 -16.15 10.18 19.12
N ALA A 40 -15.38 10.26 20.21
CA ALA A 40 -13.99 10.68 20.18
C ALA A 40 -13.03 9.49 20.05
N THR A 41 -12.00 9.63 19.23
CA THR A 41 -10.91 8.63 19.12
C THR A 41 -10.03 8.64 20.37
N SER A 42 -9.23 7.59 20.59
CA SER A 42 -8.28 7.52 21.70
C SER A 42 -7.22 8.63 21.62
N LEU A 43 -6.80 9.00 20.41
CA LEU A 43 -5.93 10.16 20.18
C LEU A 43 -6.57 11.48 20.61
N GLU A 44 -7.83 11.71 20.23
CA GLU A 44 -8.57 12.91 20.62
C GLU A 44 -8.79 12.96 22.14
N LYS A 45 -9.10 11.82 22.77
CA LYS A 45 -9.22 11.69 24.23
C LYS A 45 -7.91 12.04 24.94
N ARG A 46 -6.77 11.50 24.48
CA ARG A 46 -5.43 11.79 25.01
C ARG A 46 -5.08 13.27 24.91
N ARG A 47 -5.36 13.91 23.77
CA ARG A 47 -5.12 15.35 23.57
C ARG A 47 -5.97 16.20 24.52
N ARG A 48 -7.25 15.87 24.71
CA ARG A 48 -8.15 16.59 25.64
C ARG A 48 -7.72 16.46 27.11
N SER A 49 -7.09 15.34 27.49
CA SER A 49 -6.57 15.19 28.86
C SER A 49 -5.28 15.97 29.10
N GLN A 50 -4.46 16.16 28.05
CA GLN A 50 -3.19 16.89 28.15
C GLN A 50 -3.39 18.40 28.07
N ASP A 51 -4.38 18.85 27.30
CA ASP A 51 -4.73 20.26 27.17
C ASP A 51 -6.26 20.43 27.35
N PRO A 52 -6.74 20.69 28.59
CA PRO A 52 -8.15 20.94 28.88
C PRO A 52 -8.57 22.33 28.38
N CYS A 53 -8.51 22.53 27.06
CA CYS A 53 -8.92 23.76 26.41
C CYS A 53 -10.45 23.91 26.51
N SER A 54 -10.89 24.86 27.34
CA SER A 54 -12.29 25.32 27.43
C SER A 54 -12.86 25.76 26.07
N PHE A 55 -12.00 26.19 25.15
CA PHE A 55 -12.35 26.56 23.77
C PHE A 55 -12.92 25.41 22.94
N LEU A 56 -12.46 24.16 23.12
CA LEU A 56 -13.01 23.03 22.38
C LEU A 56 -14.42 22.70 22.88
N ALA A 57 -14.61 22.71 24.21
CA ALA A 57 -15.93 22.52 24.81
C ALA A 57 -16.91 23.63 24.41
N LEU A 58 -16.45 24.89 24.41
CA LEU A 58 -17.22 26.04 23.93
C LEU A 58 -17.54 25.93 22.43
N GLY A 59 -16.57 25.50 21.62
CA GLY A 59 -16.73 25.26 20.20
C GLY A 59 -17.78 24.18 19.91
N VAL A 60 -17.79 23.08 20.66
CA VAL A 60 -18.84 22.04 20.58
C VAL A 60 -20.19 22.61 21.03
N LEU A 61 -20.24 23.38 22.13
CA LEU A 61 -21.48 23.96 22.65
C LEU A 61 -22.13 24.95 21.68
N ILE A 62 -21.34 25.69 20.89
CA ILE A 62 -21.83 26.61 19.86
C ILE A 62 -22.13 25.89 18.54
N SER A 63 -21.23 25.00 18.10
CA SER A 63 -21.37 24.32 16.80
C SER A 63 -22.50 23.30 16.79
N THR A 64 -22.77 22.60 17.89
CA THR A 64 -23.82 21.58 17.97
C THR A 64 -25.22 22.15 17.68
N PRO A 65 -25.72 23.22 18.34
CA PRO A 65 -27.02 23.78 18.03
C PRO A 65 -27.07 24.38 16.62
N LEU A 66 -25.97 24.99 16.14
CA LEU A 66 -25.89 25.48 14.77
C LEU A 66 -26.05 24.34 13.75
N TYR A 67 -25.30 23.25 13.91
CA TYR A 67 -25.40 22.07 13.06
C TYR A 67 -26.78 21.43 13.12
N LEU A 68 -27.42 21.40 14.29
CA LEU A 68 -28.77 20.86 14.44
C LEU A 68 -29.81 21.71 13.68
N VAL A 69 -29.74 23.04 13.78
CA VAL A 69 -30.63 23.94 13.03
C VAL A 69 -30.42 23.78 11.52
N LEU A 70 -29.16 23.74 11.07
CA LEU A 70 -28.82 23.54 9.65
C LEU A 70 -29.26 22.15 9.15
N LEU A 71 -29.11 21.11 9.98
CA LEU A 71 -29.59 19.77 9.67
C LEU A 71 -31.11 19.79 9.44
N LEU A 72 -31.88 20.33 10.38
CA LEU A 72 -33.34 20.43 10.27
C LEU A 72 -33.77 21.23 9.04
N ALA A 73 -33.11 22.34 8.75
CA ALA A 73 -33.37 23.15 7.56
C ALA A 73 -33.07 22.40 6.24
N SER A 74 -32.10 21.49 6.25
CA SER A 74 -31.69 20.72 5.08
C SER A 74 -32.52 19.45 4.82
N LEU A 75 -33.27 18.94 5.81
CA LEU A 75 -34.06 17.70 5.70
C LEU A 75 -35.06 17.68 4.53
N PRO A 76 -35.85 18.75 4.25
CA PRO A 76 -36.79 18.73 3.13
C PRO A 76 -36.09 18.57 1.77
N PHE A 77 -34.94 19.22 1.60
CA PHE A 77 -34.12 19.09 0.39
C PHE A 77 -33.53 17.70 0.29
N ALA A 78 -33.04 17.13 1.39
CA ALA A 78 -32.53 15.77 1.41
C ALA A 78 -33.60 14.74 1.08
N LEU A 79 -34.83 14.91 1.56
CA LEU A 79 -35.96 14.05 1.18
C LEU A 79 -36.24 14.12 -0.32
N LEU A 80 -36.33 15.33 -0.89
CA LEU A 80 -36.51 15.52 -2.34
C LEU A 80 -35.36 14.88 -3.14
N GLY A 81 -34.12 15.12 -2.70
CA GLY A 81 -32.94 14.52 -3.30
C GLY A 81 -32.95 12.99 -3.20
N PHE A 82 -33.38 12.41 -2.08
CA PHE A 82 -33.51 10.96 -1.92
C PHE A 82 -34.57 10.37 -2.85
N LEU A 83 -35.73 11.02 -2.98
CA LEU A 83 -36.80 10.60 -3.89
C LEU A 83 -36.35 10.62 -5.36
N LEU A 84 -35.46 11.55 -5.72
CA LEU A 84 -34.81 11.57 -7.03
C LEU A 84 -33.72 10.51 -7.16
N TRP A 85 -32.90 10.32 -6.12
CA TRP A 85 -31.73 9.44 -6.13
C TRP A 85 -32.09 7.94 -6.12
N ALA A 86 -33.07 7.53 -5.32
CA ALA A 86 -33.44 6.12 -5.14
C ALA A 86 -33.80 5.40 -6.45
N PRO A 87 -34.70 5.92 -7.32
CA PRO A 87 -35.02 5.26 -8.58
C PRO A 87 -33.84 5.21 -9.57
N LEU A 88 -32.91 6.17 -9.51
CA LEU A 88 -31.72 6.17 -10.36
C LEU A 88 -30.85 4.95 -10.11
N GLN A 89 -30.86 4.38 -8.90
CA GLN A 89 -30.00 3.24 -8.56
C GLN A 89 -30.32 1.99 -9.38
N ALA A 90 -31.54 1.85 -9.87
CA ALA A 90 -31.92 0.73 -10.75
C ALA A 90 -31.18 0.75 -12.10
N SER A 91 -30.77 1.93 -12.58
CA SER A 91 -30.05 2.12 -13.85
C SER A 91 -28.55 2.33 -13.66
N ARG A 92 -28.04 2.16 -12.44
CA ARG A 92 -26.64 2.41 -12.10
C ARG A 92 -25.75 1.24 -12.52
N HIS A 93 -24.63 1.54 -13.16
CA HIS A 93 -23.60 0.55 -13.48
C HIS A 93 -22.97 0.00 -12.18
N PRO A 94 -22.58 -1.29 -12.15
CA PRO A 94 -22.07 -1.94 -10.95
C PRO A 94 -20.67 -1.46 -10.52
N TYR A 95 -19.95 -0.74 -11.37
CA TYR A 95 -18.63 -0.18 -11.11
C TYR A 95 -18.33 0.96 -12.10
N ILE A 96 -17.24 1.69 -11.85
CA ILE A 96 -16.66 2.69 -12.75
C ILE A 96 -15.22 2.30 -13.08
N TYR A 97 -14.97 2.01 -14.36
CA TYR A 97 -13.66 1.85 -14.97
C TYR A 97 -13.09 3.21 -15.35
N SER A 98 -11.86 3.49 -14.93
CA SER A 98 -11.14 4.71 -15.27
C SER A 98 -9.74 4.37 -15.77
N TYR A 99 -9.36 5.03 -16.86
CA TYR A 99 -8.03 4.95 -17.45
C TYR A 99 -7.35 6.31 -17.41
N ARG A 100 -6.09 6.37 -16.98
CA ARG A 100 -5.23 7.53 -17.18
C ARG A 100 -3.90 7.10 -17.78
N LYS A 101 -3.51 7.78 -18.86
CA LYS A 101 -2.24 7.55 -19.51
C LYS A 101 -1.10 7.90 -18.53
N PRO A 102 -0.09 7.04 -18.35
CA PRO A 102 1.10 7.38 -17.58
C PRO A 102 1.81 8.60 -18.19
N ASP A 103 2.30 9.52 -17.35
CA ASP A 103 3.08 10.67 -17.82
C ASP A 103 4.36 10.19 -18.54
N ALA A 104 4.59 10.68 -19.76
CA ALA A 104 5.68 10.21 -20.64
C ALA A 104 7.07 10.34 -20.01
N HIS A 105 7.32 11.38 -19.19
CA HIS A 105 8.60 11.60 -18.51
C HIS A 105 8.92 10.60 -17.38
N ARG A 106 7.95 9.80 -16.93
CA ARG A 106 8.15 8.76 -15.90
C ARG A 106 8.25 7.34 -16.47
N ALA A 107 7.92 7.15 -17.75
CA ALA A 107 7.99 5.85 -18.41
C ALA A 107 9.43 5.35 -18.62
N GLU A 108 10.43 6.24 -18.54
CA GLU A 108 11.85 5.93 -18.79
C GLU A 108 12.64 5.48 -17.54
N GLN A 109 12.09 5.60 -16.32
CA GLN A 109 12.85 5.35 -15.07
C GLN A 109 12.39 4.15 -14.23
N GLY A 110 11.45 3.34 -14.73
CA GLY A 110 11.09 2.04 -14.16
C GLY A 110 11.12 0.97 -15.25
N PRO A 111 11.07 -0.34 -14.93
CA PRO A 111 10.82 -1.35 -15.95
C PRO A 111 9.51 -0.95 -16.62
N SER A 112 9.66 -0.49 -17.87
CA SER A 112 8.66 0.14 -18.72
C SER A 112 7.28 -0.39 -18.39
N ALA A 113 6.32 0.49 -18.10
CA ALA A 113 4.91 0.13 -18.04
C ALA A 113 4.66 -0.80 -19.21
N ALA A 114 4.54 -2.09 -18.92
CA ALA A 114 4.65 -3.08 -19.96
C ALA A 114 3.40 -2.88 -20.79
N GLY A 115 3.57 -2.30 -21.98
CA GLY A 115 2.67 -2.59 -23.07
C GLY A 115 2.55 -4.10 -23.20
N SER A 116 1.58 -4.56 -23.98
CA SER A 116 1.41 -5.96 -24.37
C SER A 116 2.63 -6.46 -25.15
N GLY A 117 3.78 -6.52 -24.49
CA GLY A 117 5.04 -6.99 -25.00
C GLY A 117 5.02 -8.50 -25.07
N GLU A 118 5.90 -9.00 -25.90
CA GLU A 118 6.07 -10.43 -26.12
C GLU A 118 6.36 -11.15 -24.79
N TRP A 119 5.57 -12.19 -24.52
CA TRP A 119 5.74 -13.08 -23.39
C TRP A 119 7.00 -13.91 -23.60
N ARG A 120 7.93 -13.86 -22.64
CA ARG A 120 9.21 -14.54 -22.74
C ARG A 120 9.17 -15.92 -22.07
N PRO A 121 9.95 -16.90 -22.56
CA PRO A 121 10.02 -18.24 -21.96
C PRO A 121 10.68 -18.25 -20.57
N GLN A 122 11.54 -17.26 -20.26
CA GLN A 122 12.25 -17.17 -18.96
C GLN A 122 11.34 -16.87 -17.75
N GLY A 123 10.03 -16.81 -17.97
CA GLY A 123 9.03 -16.51 -16.97
C GLY A 123 8.92 -15.04 -16.61
N ARG A 124 7.85 -14.70 -15.89
CA ARG A 124 7.50 -13.34 -15.48
C ARG A 124 6.87 -13.34 -14.11
N SER A 125 7.28 -12.41 -13.26
CA SER A 125 6.72 -12.25 -11.93
C SER A 125 5.64 -11.17 -11.88
N PHE A 126 4.57 -11.43 -11.15
CA PHE A 126 3.47 -10.50 -10.91
C PHE A 126 3.29 -10.25 -9.42
N CYS A 127 3.15 -8.98 -9.04
CA CYS A 127 2.99 -8.59 -7.66
C CYS A 127 1.55 -8.14 -7.34
N PHE A 128 0.94 -8.80 -6.37
CA PHE A 128 -0.44 -8.59 -5.90
C PHE A 128 -0.43 -8.01 -4.50
N GLY A 129 -1.29 -7.05 -4.21
CA GLY A 129 -1.47 -6.48 -2.88
C GLY A 129 -2.95 -6.39 -2.49
N SER A 130 -3.26 -6.66 -1.23
CA SER A 130 -4.58 -6.44 -0.61
C SER A 130 -4.46 -5.52 0.59
N ALA A 131 -5.42 -4.61 0.78
CA ALA A 131 -5.52 -3.81 1.99
C ALA A 131 -6.96 -3.39 2.30
N ASN A 132 -7.45 -3.71 3.50
CA ASN A 132 -8.62 -3.06 4.07
C ASN A 132 -8.21 -1.66 4.59
N VAL A 133 -8.84 -0.61 4.04
CA VAL A 133 -8.45 0.79 4.29
C VAL A 133 -9.44 1.57 5.14
N CYS A 134 -10.56 0.97 5.56
CA CYS A 134 -11.55 1.53 6.47
C CYS A 134 -11.95 2.97 6.18
N LEU A 135 -12.26 3.28 4.92
CA LEU A 135 -12.68 4.60 4.45
C LEU A 135 -14.20 4.75 4.52
N LEU A 136 -14.74 4.57 5.72
CA LEU A 136 -16.13 4.86 6.08
C LEU A 136 -16.38 6.37 6.20
N PRO A 137 -17.65 6.83 6.16
CA PRO A 137 -18.03 8.14 6.67
C PRO A 137 -17.37 8.43 8.02
N ASP A 138 -16.99 9.68 8.28
CA ASP A 138 -16.13 10.03 9.43
C ASP A 138 -16.74 9.60 10.76
N SER A 139 -18.06 9.77 10.92
CA SER A 139 -18.77 9.32 12.11
C SER A 139 -18.69 7.81 12.33
N LEU A 140 -18.72 7.02 11.25
CA LEU A 140 -18.66 5.56 11.32
C LEU A 140 -17.23 5.06 11.52
N ALA A 141 -16.25 5.69 10.85
CA ALA A 141 -14.84 5.36 11.01
C ALA A 141 -14.36 5.49 12.47
N ARG A 142 -14.98 6.41 13.24
CA ARG A 142 -14.65 6.65 14.66
C ARG A 142 -14.97 5.47 15.58
N PHE A 143 -15.88 4.57 15.18
CA PHE A 143 -16.12 3.33 15.93
C PHE A 143 -14.93 2.36 15.84
N ASN A 144 -14.17 2.39 14.74
CA ASN A 144 -12.90 1.68 14.60
C ASN A 144 -11.72 2.53 15.10
N ASN A 145 -12.00 3.54 15.93
CA ASN A 145 -11.02 4.49 16.43
C ASN A 145 -10.31 5.31 15.33
N LEU A 146 -10.88 5.45 14.12
CA LEU A 146 -10.28 6.18 13.01
C LEU A 146 -11.01 7.50 12.74
N ALA A 147 -10.29 8.57 12.40
CA ALA A 147 -10.87 9.87 12.06
C ALA A 147 -10.23 10.47 10.80
N ASP A 148 -10.80 11.56 10.29
CA ASP A 148 -10.31 12.29 9.11
C ASP A 148 -10.26 11.43 7.83
N THR A 149 -11.35 10.73 7.51
CA THR A 149 -11.44 9.80 6.35
C THR A 149 -10.88 10.41 5.06
N GLN A 150 -11.15 11.69 4.79
CA GLN A 150 -10.71 12.37 3.57
C GLN A 150 -9.18 12.59 3.51
N ARG A 151 -8.57 12.87 4.66
CA ARG A 151 -7.11 13.01 4.78
C ARG A 151 -6.45 11.64 4.69
N ARG A 152 -6.98 10.66 5.43
CA ARG A 152 -6.53 9.27 5.40
C ARG A 152 -6.53 8.71 3.99
N ALA A 153 -7.60 8.87 3.22
CA ALA A 153 -7.68 8.38 1.85
C ALA A 153 -6.59 8.95 0.92
N ARG A 154 -6.27 10.24 1.07
CA ARG A 154 -5.16 10.87 0.33
C ARG A 154 -3.82 10.28 0.77
N GLU A 155 -3.61 10.10 2.06
CA GLU A 155 -2.34 9.60 2.59
C GLU A 155 -2.13 8.11 2.28
N VAL A 156 -3.17 7.27 2.42
CA VAL A 156 -3.17 5.86 2.01
C VAL A 156 -2.73 5.74 0.55
N GLY A 157 -3.39 6.45 -0.38
CA GLY A 157 -3.02 6.41 -1.79
C GLY A 157 -1.61 6.93 -2.07
N LYS A 158 -1.14 7.93 -1.31
CA LYS A 158 0.23 8.46 -1.41
C LYS A 158 1.26 7.44 -0.94
N ARG A 159 1.04 6.76 0.20
CA ARG A 159 1.95 5.76 0.77
C ARG A 159 2.05 4.53 -0.11
N ILE A 160 0.92 3.99 -0.56
CA ILE A 160 0.86 2.86 -1.52
C ILE A 160 1.66 3.19 -2.78
N ARG A 161 1.35 4.32 -3.42
CA ARG A 161 2.06 4.76 -4.62
C ARG A 161 3.55 4.87 -4.36
N ASN A 162 3.94 5.51 -3.26
CA ASN A 162 5.36 5.70 -2.94
C ASN A 162 6.07 4.34 -2.78
N GLY A 163 5.49 3.38 -2.05
CA GLY A 163 6.02 2.02 -1.92
C GLY A 163 6.16 1.31 -3.26
N ALA A 164 5.08 1.29 -4.05
CA ALA A 164 5.03 0.64 -5.36
C ALA A 164 6.04 1.24 -6.37
N SER A 165 6.26 2.56 -6.31
CA SER A 165 7.18 3.28 -7.19
C SER A 165 8.66 3.22 -6.79
N ARG A 166 9.01 2.51 -5.70
CA ARG A 166 10.41 2.42 -5.25
C ARG A 166 11.26 1.69 -6.31
N PRO A 167 12.49 2.15 -6.59
CA PRO A 167 13.41 1.41 -7.43
C PRO A 167 13.77 0.09 -6.75
N GLN A 168 13.76 -1.01 -7.50
CA GLN A 168 14.17 -2.31 -6.98
C GLN A 168 15.71 -2.38 -6.96
N ILE A 169 16.33 -1.87 -5.90
CA ILE A 169 17.78 -1.92 -5.73
C ILE A 169 18.17 -3.28 -5.15
N LYS A 170 18.64 -4.20 -6.00
CA LYS A 170 19.30 -5.45 -5.56
C LYS A 170 20.80 -5.19 -5.44
N ILE A 171 21.28 -4.92 -4.22
CA ILE A 171 22.72 -4.81 -3.96
C ILE A 171 23.28 -6.23 -3.80
N TYR A 172 24.14 -6.64 -4.74
CA TYR A 172 24.93 -7.86 -4.62
C TYR A 172 26.28 -7.49 -4.00
N ILE A 173 26.57 -8.02 -2.82
CA ILE A 173 27.88 -7.87 -2.17
C ILE A 173 28.64 -9.17 -2.39
N ASP A 174 29.54 -9.18 -3.37
CA ASP A 174 30.53 -10.24 -3.52
C ASP A 174 31.65 -9.99 -2.51
N SER A 175 31.54 -10.54 -1.30
CA SER A 175 32.66 -10.53 -0.34
C SER A 175 33.73 -11.54 -0.79
N PRO A 176 34.97 -11.11 -1.06
CA PRO A 176 36.08 -12.01 -1.37
C PRO A 176 36.67 -12.58 -0.07
N THR A 177 35.90 -13.37 0.69
CA THR A 177 36.45 -14.15 1.81
C THR A 177 35.62 -15.41 2.04
N ASN A 178 36.23 -16.56 1.73
CA ASN A 178 35.84 -17.83 2.33
C ASN A 178 35.89 -17.67 3.87
N THR A 179 34.81 -18.07 4.53
CA THR A 179 34.53 -18.05 5.99
C THR A 179 33.83 -16.79 6.57
N SER A 180 32.56 -17.02 6.94
CA SER A 180 31.80 -16.39 8.04
C SER A 180 31.19 -14.98 7.87
N ILE A 181 29.88 -14.94 8.12
CA ILE A 181 29.00 -13.80 8.45
C ILE A 181 28.58 -12.91 7.26
N SER A 182 27.40 -13.22 6.70
CA SER A 182 26.69 -12.33 5.77
C SER A 182 26.06 -11.17 6.53
N ALA A 183 26.48 -9.96 6.16
CA ALA A 183 25.94 -8.70 6.61
C ALA A 183 24.49 -8.49 6.14
N ALA A 184 23.61 -8.15 7.08
CA ALA A 184 22.40 -7.39 6.79
C ALA A 184 22.83 -5.92 6.60
N SER A 185 22.48 -5.31 5.47
CA SER A 185 22.67 -3.88 5.28
C SER A 185 21.50 -3.15 5.96
N PHE A 186 21.75 -2.68 7.18
CA PHE A 186 20.96 -1.65 7.84
C PHE A 186 21.45 -0.29 7.35
N CYS A 187 20.60 0.50 6.70
CA CYS A 187 20.79 1.94 6.67
C CYS A 187 20.18 2.54 7.94
N SER A 188 20.94 2.45 9.03
CA SER A 188 20.73 3.28 10.22
C SER A 188 21.97 4.13 10.41
N LEU A 189 21.89 5.41 10.03
CA LEU A 189 22.80 6.43 10.53
C LEU A 189 22.51 6.61 12.02
N ALA A 190 23.25 5.90 12.87
CA ALA A 190 23.27 6.13 14.31
C ALA A 190 24.72 6.27 14.77
N THR A 191 24.96 7.43 15.38
CA THR A 191 26.19 7.88 16.01
C THR A 191 26.70 6.93 17.10
N GLN A 192 28.02 6.95 17.25
CA GLN A 192 28.90 6.06 18.01
C GLN A 192 28.66 6.01 19.54
N GLY A 193 29.02 4.89 20.19
CA GLY A 193 29.23 4.86 21.66
C GLY A 193 29.48 3.51 22.33
N PHE A 194 30.70 2.97 22.20
CA PHE A 194 31.49 2.15 23.16
C PHE A 194 31.01 0.81 23.83
N ARG A 195 31.72 -0.26 23.42
CA ARG A 195 32.32 -1.48 24.07
C ARG A 195 31.77 -2.15 25.35
N ARG A 196 31.79 -3.50 25.25
CA ARG A 196 31.51 -4.61 26.19
C ARG A 196 32.60 -4.88 27.26
N THR A 197 32.21 -5.59 28.34
CA THR A 197 32.74 -6.91 28.85
C THR A 197 31.79 -7.44 29.98
N SER A 198 31.10 -8.60 29.88
CA SER A 198 31.42 -9.96 30.43
C SER A 198 31.92 -9.98 31.90
N SER A 199 31.55 -10.85 32.86
CA SER A 199 30.91 -12.18 32.92
C SER A 199 30.72 -12.66 34.39
N LEU A 200 29.80 -13.61 34.61
CA LEU A 200 29.76 -14.74 35.57
C LEU A 200 29.66 -14.57 37.12
N ASP A 201 28.56 -15.14 37.64
CA ASP A 201 28.36 -16.09 38.76
C ASP A 201 29.18 -16.00 40.07
N GLN A 202 28.48 -15.82 41.21
CA GLN A 202 28.33 -16.84 42.28
C GLN A 202 27.53 -16.29 43.50
N ARG A 203 26.58 -17.09 43.99
CA ARG A 203 25.84 -16.94 45.27
C ARG A 203 26.61 -17.67 46.38
N PRO A 204 26.55 -17.20 47.64
CA PRO A 204 25.83 -17.97 48.67
C PRO A 204 25.07 -17.10 49.71
N GLU A 205 24.01 -17.68 50.29
CA GLU A 205 23.30 -17.24 51.52
C GLU A 205 23.66 -18.19 52.69
N PRO A 206 23.15 -18.07 53.95
CA PRO A 206 22.29 -17.04 54.62
C PRO A 206 22.78 -16.64 56.05
N THR A 207 22.16 -15.65 56.73
CA THR A 207 21.55 -15.76 58.11
C THR A 207 21.14 -14.42 58.77
N THR A 208 19.86 -14.35 59.13
CA THR A 208 19.18 -13.77 60.33
C THR A 208 19.56 -12.41 60.94
N GLY A 209 18.57 -11.51 61.02
CA GLY A 209 18.50 -10.38 61.97
C GLY A 209 17.25 -9.50 61.72
N SER A 210 16.60 -9.02 62.77
CA SER A 210 15.20 -8.54 62.83
C SER A 210 14.97 -7.05 62.55
N GLU A 211 13.76 -6.75 62.08
CA GLU A 211 12.88 -5.58 62.33
C GLU A 211 13.36 -4.14 62.02
N GLY A 212 12.52 -3.41 61.27
CA GLY A 212 12.53 -1.94 61.19
C GLY A 212 11.93 -1.40 59.88
N ASP A 213 10.89 -0.56 60.01
CA ASP A 213 10.06 0.05 58.97
C ASP A 213 10.79 0.90 57.90
N SER A 214 10.03 1.18 56.82
CA SER A 214 10.08 2.30 55.86
C SER A 214 10.56 2.03 54.41
N GLU A 215 9.74 2.47 53.46
CA GLU A 215 9.93 2.42 51.99
C GLU A 215 11.16 3.22 51.52
N PRO A 216 11.88 2.80 50.46
CA PRO A 216 12.89 3.63 49.82
C PRO A 216 12.33 4.38 48.61
N ALA A 217 12.37 5.71 48.69
CA ALA A 217 12.23 6.61 47.55
C ALA A 217 13.44 6.47 46.61
N SER A 218 13.16 6.57 45.31
CA SER A 218 14.09 6.55 44.19
C SER A 218 15.19 7.63 44.31
N GLU A 219 16.44 7.21 44.41
CA GLU A 219 17.63 8.08 44.31
C GLU A 219 17.91 8.46 42.84
N CYS A 220 18.26 9.73 42.62
CA CYS A 220 18.69 10.26 41.33
C CYS A 220 20.21 10.05 41.15
N PRO A 221 20.70 9.48 40.03
CA PRO A 221 22.11 9.07 39.87
C PRO A 221 23.17 10.19 39.80
N VAL A 222 22.83 11.45 40.10
CA VAL A 222 23.66 12.61 39.72
C VAL A 222 24.22 13.41 40.91
N HIS A 223 23.87 13.11 42.16
CA HIS A 223 24.43 13.84 43.32
C HIS A 223 24.89 12.90 44.47
N PRO A 224 26.19 12.91 44.85
CA PRO A 224 26.64 12.33 46.10
C PRO A 224 26.35 13.30 47.27
N SER A 225 25.99 12.71 48.40
CA SER A 225 25.44 13.36 49.59
C SER A 225 26.38 14.39 50.23
N GLY A 226 25.84 15.56 50.57
CA GLY A 226 26.41 16.47 51.59
C GLY A 226 26.81 17.84 51.09
N GLY A 227 25.85 18.73 50.84
CA GLY A 227 26.11 20.15 50.61
C GLY A 227 24.82 20.96 50.52
N SER A 228 24.60 21.84 51.50
CA SER A 228 23.46 22.76 51.57
C SER A 228 23.57 23.84 50.50
N SER A 229 22.66 23.85 49.51
CA SER A 229 22.07 25.03 48.83
C SER A 229 21.47 24.57 47.50
N SER A 230 20.14 24.51 47.47
CA SER A 230 19.34 24.45 46.25
C SER A 230 19.35 25.82 45.59
N ASP A 231 19.99 25.93 44.44
CA ASP A 231 19.62 26.77 43.28
C ASP A 231 20.72 26.56 42.22
N TYR A 232 20.35 26.35 40.96
CA TYR A 232 21.21 25.99 39.81
C TYR A 232 21.45 24.49 39.51
N CYS A 233 20.37 23.71 39.35
CA CYS A 233 20.41 22.49 38.54
C CYS A 233 19.53 22.67 37.28
N PRO A 234 20.05 22.50 36.04
CA PRO A 234 19.33 22.85 34.80
C PRO A 234 18.16 21.92 34.45
N VAL A 235 17.87 20.91 35.28
CA VAL A 235 16.88 19.86 34.99
C VAL A 235 15.52 20.15 35.64
N HIS A 236 15.43 21.10 36.58
CA HIS A 236 14.16 21.55 37.16
C HIS A 236 14.03 23.07 37.06
N ASN A 237 13.58 23.59 35.92
CA ASN A 237 12.90 24.88 35.88
C ASN A 237 11.70 24.84 34.96
N SER A 238 10.51 24.78 35.56
CA SER A 238 9.22 24.95 34.90
C SER A 238 8.60 26.23 35.44
N GLN A 239 8.77 27.34 34.71
CA GLN A 239 7.92 28.54 34.62
C GLN A 239 8.76 29.76 34.21
N ASN A 240 8.72 30.15 32.93
CA ASN A 240 8.40 31.52 32.49
C ASN A 240 8.58 31.71 30.98
N ILE A 241 7.55 32.35 30.41
CA ILE A 241 7.47 33.24 29.24
C ILE A 241 8.76 33.38 28.40
N ALA A 242 8.67 33.06 27.11
CA ALA A 242 9.73 33.32 26.15
C ALA A 242 9.87 34.83 25.88
N GLU A 243 10.94 35.44 26.40
CA GLU A 243 11.41 36.75 25.99
C GLU A 243 12.02 36.66 24.57
N CYS A 244 11.61 37.59 23.70
CA CYS A 244 12.17 37.74 22.36
C CYS A 244 13.54 38.47 22.47
N PRO A 245 14.61 38.02 21.78
CA PRO A 245 15.98 38.52 22.03
C PRO A 245 16.26 39.96 21.59
N LEU A 246 15.25 40.73 21.17
CA LEU A 246 15.41 42.06 20.59
C LEU A 246 14.86 43.20 21.44
N HIS A 247 14.15 42.93 22.54
CA HIS A 247 13.56 43.98 23.38
C HIS A 247 13.89 43.72 24.85
N SER A 248 14.85 44.48 25.39
CA SER A 248 15.14 44.52 26.82
C SER A 248 14.06 45.32 27.55
N SER A 249 13.63 44.79 28.70
CA SER A 249 12.52 45.25 29.51
C SER A 249 12.62 46.72 29.95
N GLN A 250 11.64 47.50 29.47
CA GLN A 250 11.01 48.71 30.04
C GLN A 250 10.79 49.76 28.94
N GLU A 251 9.79 49.56 28.08
CA GLU A 251 9.05 50.62 27.38
C GLU A 251 7.81 50.03 26.67
N GLU A 252 6.69 50.76 26.68
CA GLU A 252 5.36 50.38 26.16
C GLU A 252 5.37 50.01 24.66
N PRO A 253 4.50 49.09 24.20
CA PRO A 253 4.51 48.63 22.80
C PRO A 253 3.96 49.68 21.84
N SER A 254 4.81 50.18 20.93
CA SER A 254 4.38 50.97 19.75
C SER A 254 3.79 50.08 18.65
N PRO A 255 2.90 50.59 17.77
CA PRO A 255 2.09 49.74 16.89
C PRO A 255 2.76 49.29 15.58
N ASP A 256 4.04 49.58 15.34
CA ASP A 256 4.74 49.24 14.08
C ASP A 256 5.85 48.19 14.27
N CYS A 257 5.52 47.01 14.82
CA CYS A 257 6.43 45.86 14.87
C CYS A 257 6.11 44.85 13.73
N PRO A 258 7.03 44.54 12.80
CA PRO A 258 6.74 43.81 11.55
C PRO A 258 6.40 42.31 11.70
N VAL A 259 6.28 41.79 12.92
CA VAL A 259 6.14 40.34 13.17
C VAL A 259 4.69 39.92 13.50
N HIS A 260 3.77 40.88 13.58
CA HIS A 260 2.34 40.59 13.78
C HIS A 260 1.47 41.43 12.84
N GLN A 261 0.97 40.83 11.76
CA GLN A 261 -0.30 41.22 11.17
C GLN A 261 -1.14 39.99 10.79
N PRO A 262 -2.43 39.94 11.20
CA PRO A 262 -3.38 38.93 10.76
C PRO A 262 -4.22 39.45 9.59
N GLY A 263 -4.29 38.67 8.49
CA GLY A 263 -5.35 38.81 7.46
C GLY A 263 -4.84 38.96 6.03
N ASP A 264 -4.87 37.87 5.26
CA ASP A 264 -5.69 37.72 4.05
C ASP A 264 -5.21 36.55 3.17
N LEU A 265 -6.13 35.62 2.89
CA LEU A 265 -5.95 34.52 1.94
C LEU A 265 -6.63 34.90 0.62
N GLN A 266 -5.84 35.26 -0.40
CA GLN A 266 -6.23 35.05 -1.79
C GLN A 266 -4.99 34.92 -2.70
N ALA A 267 -4.92 33.76 -3.36
CA ALA A 267 -4.34 33.45 -4.68
C ALA A 267 -2.89 33.85 -5.04
N SER A 268 -2.22 32.92 -5.74
CA SER A 268 -0.86 32.97 -6.35
C SER A 268 0.29 33.01 -5.33
N GLY A 269 1.35 32.22 -5.40
CA GLY A 269 2.11 31.75 -6.55
C GLY A 269 3.40 32.58 -6.61
N GLU A 270 4.43 32.12 -5.87
CA GLU A 270 5.88 32.52 -5.90
C GLU A 270 6.49 32.81 -4.51
N CYS A 271 7.68 32.26 -4.28
CA CYS A 271 8.49 32.39 -3.07
C CYS A 271 9.37 33.64 -3.20
N PRO A 272 9.35 34.62 -2.28
CA PRO A 272 10.02 35.90 -2.46
C PRO A 272 11.43 35.88 -1.90
N VAL A 273 12.40 35.25 -2.59
CA VAL A 273 13.83 35.49 -2.29
C VAL A 273 14.73 35.41 -3.53
N HIS A 274 14.35 35.99 -4.68
CA HIS A 274 15.33 36.32 -5.73
C HIS A 274 14.88 37.55 -6.53
N SER A 275 15.19 38.74 -6.01
CA SER A 275 15.20 39.97 -6.81
C SER A 275 16.61 40.19 -7.35
N THR A 276 16.77 39.84 -8.62
CA THR A 276 17.71 40.38 -9.62
C THR A 276 18.63 41.52 -9.17
N THR A 277 19.90 41.24 -8.87
CA THR A 277 21.11 41.91 -9.42
C THR A 277 22.39 41.44 -8.70
N ALA A 278 23.07 40.42 -9.23
CA ALA A 278 24.53 40.22 -9.10
C ALA A 278 24.97 39.03 -9.97
N GLY A 279 26.06 39.19 -10.71
CA GLY A 279 26.65 38.19 -11.61
C GLY A 279 27.32 37.01 -10.88
N PRO A 280 27.73 35.96 -11.62
CA PRO A 280 28.19 34.70 -11.04
C PRO A 280 29.63 34.82 -10.54
N GLY A 281 29.83 34.64 -9.23
CA GLY A 281 31.16 34.53 -8.64
C GLY A 281 31.29 35.23 -7.30
N SER A 282 30.75 34.63 -6.24
CA SER A 282 31.21 34.88 -4.87
C SER A 282 30.87 33.67 -4.00
N ASP A 283 31.87 32.82 -3.76
CA ASP A 283 31.87 31.82 -2.71
C ASP A 283 32.05 32.54 -1.36
N ASP A 284 30.95 32.77 -0.63
CA ASP A 284 30.94 32.90 0.84
C ASP A 284 29.49 33.08 1.33
N CYS A 285 28.80 31.98 1.59
CA CYS A 285 27.56 31.96 2.36
C CYS A 285 27.77 31.04 3.58
N PRO A 286 27.63 31.51 4.83
CA PRO A 286 28.10 30.77 6.02
C PRO A 286 27.24 29.58 6.44
N LEU A 287 26.29 29.11 5.62
CA LEU A 287 25.30 28.10 6.03
C LEU A 287 25.45 26.74 5.34
N HIS A 288 26.45 26.53 4.48
CA HIS A 288 26.68 25.24 3.82
C HIS A 288 28.17 24.83 3.90
N PRO A 289 28.55 23.88 4.78
CA PRO A 289 29.89 23.30 4.72
C PRO A 289 30.01 22.34 3.52
N SER A 290 31.02 22.60 2.69
CA SER A 290 31.37 21.90 1.46
C SER A 290 32.33 20.70 1.68
N GLY A 291 32.15 19.66 0.86
CA GLY A 291 33.12 18.57 0.57
C GLY A 291 32.38 17.23 0.39
N VAL A 292 32.46 16.48 -0.73
CA VAL A 292 33.58 16.20 -1.65
C VAL A 292 33.04 15.98 -3.08
N GLN A 293 33.73 16.56 -4.07
CA GLN A 293 33.47 16.42 -5.51
C GLN A 293 34.12 15.14 -6.08
N ILE A 294 33.42 14.44 -6.97
CA ILE A 294 34.04 13.59 -8.02
C ILE A 294 33.49 14.07 -9.36
N SER A 295 34.40 14.53 -10.22
CA SER A 295 34.12 15.11 -11.54
C SER A 295 33.97 14.02 -12.60
N ILE A 296 32.96 14.13 -13.46
CA ILE A 296 32.96 13.55 -14.81
C ILE A 296 32.41 14.60 -15.76
N THR A 297 33.28 15.11 -16.62
CA THR A 297 32.95 16.06 -17.70
C THR A 297 32.40 15.30 -18.89
N SER A 298 31.37 15.85 -19.56
CA SER A 298 30.98 15.46 -20.92
C SER A 298 30.45 16.69 -21.66
N PRO A 299 30.70 16.81 -22.97
CA PRO A 299 30.63 18.08 -23.69
C PRO A 299 29.20 18.46 -24.10
N GLU A 300 28.91 19.76 -24.04
CA GLU A 300 27.66 20.38 -24.51
C GLU A 300 27.57 20.38 -26.05
N PRO A 301 26.38 20.18 -26.63
CA PRO A 301 26.09 20.54 -28.00
C PRO A 301 25.33 21.87 -28.09
N GLU A 302 25.73 22.66 -29.08
CA GLU A 302 25.24 23.99 -29.41
C GLU A 302 23.74 24.04 -29.77
N THR A 303 23.11 25.14 -29.38
CA THR A 303 21.73 25.53 -29.67
C THR A 303 21.56 26.02 -31.11
N ALA A 304 20.50 25.58 -31.78
CA ALA A 304 19.93 26.30 -32.92
C ALA A 304 18.40 26.34 -32.82
N GLU A 305 17.88 27.56 -32.69
CA GLU A 305 16.48 27.93 -32.67
C GLU A 305 15.77 27.57 -33.99
N THR A 306 14.47 27.28 -33.94
CA THR A 306 13.58 27.59 -35.08
C THR A 306 12.16 27.86 -34.62
N LYS A 307 11.65 29.01 -35.08
CA LYS A 307 10.30 29.53 -34.90
C LYS A 307 9.55 29.36 -36.23
N ASN A 308 8.26 29.04 -36.11
CA ASN A 308 7.22 28.81 -37.13
C ASN A 308 7.26 29.65 -38.42
N HIS A 309 6.83 29.05 -39.55
CA HIS A 309 5.78 29.61 -40.43
C HIS A 309 5.19 28.55 -41.40
N HIS A 310 4.00 28.85 -41.91
CA HIS A 310 2.97 28.00 -42.54
C HIS A 310 3.04 28.06 -44.11
N PRO A 311 2.09 27.46 -44.89
CA PRO A 311 2.36 26.50 -45.97
C PRO A 311 2.33 27.07 -47.41
N GLY A 312 2.80 26.29 -48.40
CA GLY A 312 2.63 26.60 -49.83
C GLY A 312 2.93 25.41 -50.75
N GLU A 313 2.03 25.22 -51.70
CA GLU A 313 1.89 24.26 -52.81
C GLU A 313 3.14 23.91 -53.66
N GLY A 314 3.08 22.76 -54.37
CA GLY A 314 3.58 22.70 -55.75
C GLY A 314 4.61 21.62 -56.14
N ASP A 315 4.09 20.43 -56.49
CA ASP A 315 4.31 19.69 -57.76
C ASP A 315 5.69 19.16 -58.27
N THR A 316 5.60 17.94 -58.81
CA THR A 316 6.40 17.26 -59.86
C THR A 316 7.86 16.75 -59.67
N GLY A 317 8.06 15.46 -60.02
CA GLY A 317 9.20 14.97 -60.83
C GLY A 317 10.33 14.25 -60.06
N SER A 318 10.40 12.90 -59.96
CA SER A 318 10.74 11.90 -61.00
C SER A 318 12.26 11.55 -61.12
N LEU A 319 12.54 10.24 -61.05
CA LEU A 319 13.61 9.44 -61.70
C LEU A 319 14.97 9.15 -61.02
N HIS A 320 15.11 7.85 -60.72
CA HIS A 320 16.20 6.90 -61.06
C HIS A 320 17.62 6.98 -60.44
N SER A 321 17.88 5.94 -59.62
CA SER A 321 18.84 4.85 -59.86
C SER A 321 20.37 5.09 -59.94
N ARG A 322 21.08 4.18 -59.23
CA ARG A 322 22.21 3.29 -59.67
C ARG A 322 23.56 3.41 -58.93
N THR A 323 23.95 2.25 -58.37
CA THR A 323 25.27 1.54 -58.42
C THR A 323 26.51 2.05 -57.68
N ALA A 324 26.87 1.28 -56.63
CA ALA A 324 28.09 0.46 -56.45
C ALA A 324 29.52 0.92 -56.83
N SER A 325 30.42 0.70 -55.85
CA SER A 325 31.81 0.18 -55.93
C SER A 325 32.97 1.08 -56.43
N ARG A 326 34.00 1.30 -55.58
CA ARG A 326 35.32 0.61 -55.60
C ARG A 326 36.40 1.29 -54.74
N GLU A 327 37.32 0.45 -54.28
CA GLU A 327 38.54 0.68 -53.48
C GLU A 327 39.70 1.37 -54.25
N SER A 328 40.65 1.96 -53.49
CA SER A 328 42.11 1.91 -53.73
C SER A 328 42.87 2.56 -52.55
N LEU A 329 43.71 1.89 -51.75
CA LEU A 329 45.13 1.46 -51.93
C LEU A 329 46.19 2.59 -51.92
N THR A 330 47.07 2.59 -50.90
CA THR A 330 48.51 2.95 -50.99
C THR A 330 49.35 2.26 -49.89
N ARG A 331 50.46 1.63 -50.31
CA ARG A 331 51.60 1.11 -49.50
C ARG A 331 52.80 2.07 -49.60
N PHE A 332 53.73 2.11 -48.62
CA PHE A 332 55.13 1.57 -48.73
C PHE A 332 56.10 1.93 -47.56
N HIS A 333 57.20 1.14 -47.50
CA HIS A 333 58.47 1.14 -46.73
C HIS A 333 58.46 0.41 -45.37
N GLY A 334 59.36 -0.53 -45.00
CA GLY A 334 60.62 -1.12 -45.54
C GLY A 334 61.57 -1.35 -44.33
N ALA A 335 62.02 -2.56 -43.94
CA ALA A 335 63.30 -3.23 -44.25
C ALA A 335 63.58 -4.27 -43.11
N THR A 336 63.68 -5.58 -43.41
CA THR A 336 64.85 -6.50 -43.31
C THR A 336 65.52 -6.73 -41.93
N ASP A 337 65.36 -7.95 -41.41
CA ASP A 337 66.35 -8.90 -40.82
C ASP A 337 65.53 -9.97 -40.06
N GLY A 338 65.73 -11.29 -40.09
CA GLY A 338 66.80 -12.16 -40.55
C GLY A 338 66.96 -13.28 -39.50
N GLY A 339 66.63 -14.54 -39.82
CA GLY A 339 67.03 -15.72 -39.04
C GLY A 339 65.89 -16.57 -38.46
N GLY A 340 65.64 -17.73 -39.08
CA GLY A 340 64.75 -18.76 -38.55
C GLY A 340 65.43 -19.68 -37.53
N ILE A 341 64.61 -20.46 -36.81
CA ILE A 341 64.82 -21.87 -36.47
C ILE A 341 63.45 -22.49 -36.15
N THR A 342 63.23 -23.63 -36.76
CA THR A 342 62.10 -24.57 -36.66
C THR A 342 62.36 -25.66 -35.61
N SER A 343 61.33 -26.08 -34.86
CA SER A 343 61.01 -27.50 -34.54
C SER A 343 59.99 -27.54 -33.38
N ASN A 344 58.71 -27.88 -33.65
CA ASN A 344 58.10 -29.22 -33.62
C ASN A 344 57.72 -29.68 -32.19
N ASN A 345 56.41 -29.77 -31.89
CA ASN A 345 55.70 -31.05 -31.89
C ASN A 345 54.22 -30.93 -31.44
N THR A 346 53.34 -31.57 -32.22
CA THR A 346 52.14 -32.39 -31.87
C THR A 346 51.31 -31.98 -30.65
N LEU A 347 49.97 -31.91 -30.68
CA LEU A 347 49.02 -32.84 -31.28
C LEU A 347 47.63 -32.16 -31.29
N SER A 348 46.83 -32.57 -32.26
CA SER A 348 45.43 -32.25 -32.50
C SER A 348 44.45 -32.58 -31.36
N GLN A 349 43.28 -31.94 -31.46
CA GLN A 349 41.91 -32.44 -31.17
C GLN A 349 41.21 -32.10 -29.84
N HIS A 350 40.04 -31.45 -30.03
CA HIS A 350 38.80 -31.47 -29.26
C HIS A 350 38.78 -30.86 -27.84
N ARG A 351 38.01 -29.77 -27.66
CA ARG A 351 36.60 -29.78 -27.20
C ARG A 351 36.23 -28.38 -26.70
N ALA A 352 35.20 -27.77 -27.29
CA ALA A 352 34.58 -26.57 -26.73
C ALA A 352 33.96 -26.93 -25.37
N SER A 353 34.44 -26.30 -24.29
CA SER A 353 33.86 -26.47 -22.96
C SER A 353 32.69 -25.50 -22.79
N PHE A 354 31.49 -26.06 -22.78
CA PHE A 354 30.27 -25.46 -22.27
C PHE A 354 30.49 -24.97 -20.83
N PHE A 355 30.31 -23.67 -20.59
CA PHE A 355 30.21 -23.14 -19.23
C PHE A 355 28.77 -23.33 -18.75
N LYS A 356 28.55 -24.37 -17.94
CA LYS A 356 27.37 -24.52 -17.07
C LYS A 356 27.31 -23.34 -16.10
N ARG A 357 26.18 -22.63 -16.07
CA ARG A 357 25.82 -21.77 -14.93
C ARG A 357 25.58 -22.68 -13.71
N PRO A 358 26.10 -22.36 -12.52
CA PRO A 358 25.84 -23.17 -11.35
C PRO A 358 24.44 -22.88 -10.81
N THR A 359 23.62 -23.93 -10.80
CA THR A 359 22.41 -24.06 -10.00
C THR A 359 22.74 -23.93 -8.51
N GLY A 360 22.21 -22.87 -7.88
CA GLY A 360 21.83 -22.78 -6.47
C GLY A 360 22.93 -22.72 -5.40
N ARG A 361 22.90 -21.67 -4.56
CA ARG A 361 23.23 -21.81 -3.12
C ARG A 361 22.64 -20.69 -2.24
N LYS A 362 21.49 -21.04 -1.64
CA LYS A 362 20.97 -20.68 -0.31
C LYS A 362 21.50 -19.40 0.35
N ARG A 363 20.72 -18.31 0.23
CA ARG A 363 20.42 -17.45 1.40
C ARG A 363 19.75 -18.34 2.46
N ARG A 364 19.66 -17.91 3.72
CA ARG A 364 18.88 -18.62 4.74
C ARG A 364 17.40 -18.63 4.33
N HIS A 365 17.03 -19.49 3.39
CA HIS A 365 15.64 -19.86 3.16
C HIS A 365 15.18 -20.48 4.47
N GLY A 366 14.09 -19.94 5.02
CA GLY A 366 13.23 -20.76 5.85
C GLY A 366 12.81 -22.01 5.07
N ASP A 367 12.28 -23.00 5.77
CA ASP A 367 11.90 -24.31 5.23
C ASP A 367 10.91 -24.25 4.04
N ASP A 368 10.36 -23.06 3.74
CA ASP A 368 9.22 -22.83 2.83
C ASP A 368 9.57 -22.56 1.36
N GLY A 369 10.85 -22.38 0.99
CA GLY A 369 11.27 -22.30 -0.42
C GLY A 369 11.04 -20.96 -1.14
N PHE A 370 10.54 -19.93 -0.46
CA PHE A 370 10.37 -18.56 -0.98
C PHE A 370 10.64 -17.50 0.10
N ASP A 371 10.78 -16.22 -0.28
CA ASP A 371 11.08 -15.14 0.67
C ASP A 371 9.79 -14.67 1.38
N HIS A 372 9.83 -14.52 2.70
CA HIS A 372 8.70 -13.96 3.46
C HIS A 372 9.17 -12.91 4.48
N GLU A 373 8.47 -11.77 4.57
CA GLU A 373 8.89 -10.66 5.43
C GLU A 373 7.72 -9.87 6.04
N ILE A 374 8.03 -9.09 7.08
CA ILE A 374 7.21 -7.97 7.53
C ILE A 374 7.90 -6.71 6.99
N SER A 375 7.21 -5.92 6.18
CA SER A 375 7.78 -4.83 5.41
C SER A 375 7.15 -3.48 5.76
N ALA A 376 7.98 -2.47 6.00
CA ALA A 376 7.51 -1.08 6.18
C ALA A 376 6.99 -0.43 4.89
N PHE A 377 7.02 -1.14 3.76
CA PHE A 377 6.65 -0.62 2.46
C PHE A 377 5.83 -1.62 1.67
N PHE A 378 4.89 -1.14 0.86
CA PHE A 378 4.37 -1.94 -0.25
C PHE A 378 5.52 -2.36 -1.18
N PRO A 379 5.46 -3.57 -1.75
CA PRO A 379 6.52 -4.09 -2.60
C PRO A 379 6.73 -3.18 -3.82
N ALA A 380 8.00 -3.03 -4.19
CA ALA A 380 8.36 -2.36 -5.43
C ALA A 380 7.76 -3.10 -6.63
N ASN A 381 7.39 -2.35 -7.67
CA ASN A 381 6.76 -2.89 -8.88
C ASN A 381 5.45 -3.64 -8.59
N LEU A 382 4.63 -3.16 -7.65
CA LEU A 382 3.28 -3.67 -7.43
C LEU A 382 2.47 -3.61 -8.74
N ASP A 383 1.85 -4.71 -9.16
CA ASP A 383 1.15 -4.82 -10.44
C ASP A 383 -0.36 -4.70 -10.29
N PHE A 384 -0.90 -5.32 -9.24
CA PHE A 384 -2.32 -5.37 -8.93
C PHE A 384 -2.56 -5.04 -7.46
N LEU A 385 -3.54 -4.20 -7.19
CA LEU A 385 -3.93 -3.79 -5.86
C LEU A 385 -5.44 -3.90 -5.70
N CYS A 386 -5.88 -4.64 -4.69
CA CYS A 386 -7.26 -4.77 -4.28
C CYS A 386 -7.45 -4.10 -2.92
N LEU A 387 -8.42 -3.19 -2.81
CA LEU A 387 -8.73 -2.50 -1.56
C LEU A 387 -10.14 -2.83 -1.11
N GLN A 388 -10.32 -2.97 0.20
CA GLN A 388 -11.61 -3.14 0.87
C GLN A 388 -11.96 -1.90 1.69
N GLU A 389 -13.26 -1.74 1.97
CA GLU A 389 -13.84 -0.62 2.73
C GLU A 389 -13.59 0.79 2.17
N VAL A 390 -13.51 0.93 0.85
CA VAL A 390 -13.51 2.20 0.13
C VAL A 390 -14.94 2.76 -0.02
N PHE A 391 -15.65 2.95 1.09
CA PHE A 391 -17.09 3.27 1.09
C PHE A 391 -17.40 4.75 0.81
N ASP A 392 -16.68 5.69 1.44
CA ASP A 392 -16.93 7.11 1.26
C ASP A 392 -16.52 7.55 -0.15
N ARG A 393 -17.50 8.04 -0.91
CA ARG A 393 -17.32 8.43 -2.32
C ARG A 393 -16.24 9.49 -2.52
N ARG A 394 -16.15 10.49 -1.64
CA ARG A 394 -15.19 11.59 -1.77
C ARG A 394 -13.78 11.15 -1.39
N ALA A 395 -13.68 10.25 -0.42
CA ALA A 395 -12.45 9.60 -0.01
C ALA A 395 -11.93 8.70 -1.14
N SER A 396 -12.82 7.90 -1.74
CA SER A 396 -12.55 7.09 -2.93
C SER A 396 -11.98 7.94 -4.07
N GLU A 397 -12.60 9.06 -4.41
CA GLU A 397 -12.06 9.96 -5.44
C GLU A 397 -10.66 10.51 -5.11
N ARG A 398 -10.42 10.89 -3.84
CA ARG A 398 -9.10 11.37 -3.39
C ARG A 398 -8.04 10.28 -3.46
N LEU A 399 -8.40 9.05 -3.08
CA LEU A 399 -7.56 7.85 -3.16
C LEU A 399 -7.23 7.52 -4.63
N CYS A 400 -8.25 7.41 -5.49
CA CYS A 400 -8.08 7.16 -6.92
C CYS A 400 -7.15 8.17 -7.60
N ARG A 401 -7.24 9.47 -7.25
CA ARG A 401 -6.32 10.50 -7.78
C ARG A 401 -4.86 10.27 -7.41
N GLN A 402 -4.58 9.66 -6.27
CA GLN A 402 -3.21 9.31 -5.87
C GLN A 402 -2.74 8.02 -6.55
N LEU A 403 -3.62 7.00 -6.62
CA LEU A 403 -3.32 5.72 -7.25
C LEU A 403 -3.06 5.85 -8.75
N HIS A 404 -3.84 6.68 -9.46
CA HIS A 404 -3.68 6.95 -10.90
C HIS A 404 -2.31 7.49 -11.31
N ARG A 405 -1.49 7.96 -10.36
CA ARG A 405 -0.11 8.38 -10.63
C ARG A 405 0.86 7.20 -10.82
N TYR A 406 0.38 5.98 -10.61
CA TYR A 406 1.15 4.74 -10.76
C TYR A 406 0.32 3.65 -11.46
N PHE A 407 -0.95 3.47 -11.09
CA PHE A 407 -1.87 2.51 -11.71
C PHE A 407 -2.72 3.20 -12.80
N PRO A 408 -2.47 2.94 -14.10
CA PRO A 408 -3.26 3.53 -15.18
C PRO A 408 -4.70 3.03 -15.23
N TYR A 409 -4.99 1.80 -14.78
CA TYR A 409 -6.31 1.18 -14.87
C TYR A 409 -6.91 1.00 -13.48
N VAL A 410 -8.10 1.55 -13.23
CA VAL A 410 -8.76 1.45 -11.91
C VAL A 410 -10.25 1.18 -12.07
N LEU A 411 -10.74 0.12 -11.42
CA LEU A 411 -12.15 -0.15 -11.15
C LEU A 411 -12.49 0.38 -9.75
N SER A 412 -13.44 1.32 -9.69
CA SER A 412 -13.84 2.01 -8.46
C SER A 412 -15.35 2.09 -8.34
N ASP A 413 -15.84 2.53 -7.19
CA ASP A 413 -17.28 2.74 -6.94
C ASP A 413 -18.10 1.47 -7.24
N VAL A 414 -17.53 0.34 -6.81
CA VAL A 414 -18.05 -1.00 -7.05
C VAL A 414 -19.23 -1.25 -6.12
N GLY A 415 -20.28 -1.88 -6.63
CA GLY A 415 -21.52 -2.13 -5.90
C GLY A 415 -22.65 -1.20 -6.32
N ARG A 416 -23.86 -1.74 -6.29
CA ARG A 416 -25.08 -0.97 -6.49
C ARG A 416 -25.69 -0.59 -5.14
N TYR A 417 -26.18 0.63 -5.05
CA TYR A 417 -27.00 1.09 -3.93
C TYR A 417 -28.46 0.65 -4.12
N GLY A 418 -29.24 0.67 -3.05
CA GLY A 418 -30.68 0.42 -3.10
C GLY A 418 -31.07 -1.05 -3.15
N TRP A 419 -32.18 -1.36 -3.82
CA TRP A 419 -32.75 -2.71 -3.90
C TRP A 419 -32.24 -3.44 -5.16
N LYS A 420 -31.77 -4.69 -5.00
CA LYS A 420 -31.48 -5.62 -6.11
C LYS A 420 -32.78 -6.28 -6.65
N GLY A 421 -33.92 -6.06 -6.01
CA GLY A 421 -35.26 -6.54 -6.38
C GLY A 421 -36.30 -6.27 -5.29
N CYS A 422 -37.55 -6.72 -5.47
CA CYS A 422 -38.63 -6.45 -4.50
C CYS A 422 -38.43 -7.10 -3.10
N CYS A 423 -37.55 -8.10 -3.00
CA CYS A 423 -37.30 -8.86 -1.77
C CYS A 423 -35.89 -8.69 -1.17
N SER A 424 -35.04 -7.81 -1.70
CA SER A 424 -33.69 -7.59 -1.17
C SER A 424 -33.68 -6.50 -0.08
N ARG A 425 -32.73 -6.57 0.88
CA ARG A 425 -32.48 -5.45 1.80
C ARG A 425 -31.90 -4.24 1.05
N PHE A 426 -32.27 -3.04 1.49
CA PHE A 426 -31.75 -1.79 0.94
C PHE A 426 -30.25 -1.64 1.25
N LYS A 427 -29.44 -1.36 0.22
CA LYS A 427 -27.99 -1.11 0.35
C LYS A 427 -27.71 0.39 0.43
N PHE A 428 -27.26 0.86 1.60
CA PHE A 428 -26.85 2.26 1.83
C PHE A 428 -25.41 2.52 1.43
N LEU A 429 -24.55 1.51 1.61
CA LEU A 429 -23.14 1.57 1.20
C LEU A 429 -22.95 0.68 -0.02
N ASN A 430 -22.01 1.08 -0.89
CA ASN A 430 -21.56 0.24 -1.99
C ASN A 430 -20.73 -0.94 -1.43
N SER A 431 -19.99 -1.66 -2.26
CA SER A 431 -19.23 -2.83 -1.78
C SER A 431 -17.97 -2.44 -1.00
N GLY A 432 -17.50 -1.20 -1.14
CA GLY A 432 -16.20 -0.77 -0.63
C GLY A 432 -15.02 -1.37 -1.39
N LEU A 433 -15.24 -2.10 -2.49
CA LEU A 433 -14.16 -2.71 -3.27
C LEU A 433 -13.57 -1.71 -4.28
N LEU A 434 -12.26 -1.78 -4.48
CA LEU A 434 -11.53 -1.09 -5.53
C LEU A 434 -10.41 -1.99 -6.05
N LEU A 435 -10.25 -2.06 -7.38
CA LEU A 435 -9.14 -2.76 -8.02
C LEU A 435 -8.33 -1.78 -8.87
N ALA A 436 -7.03 -1.72 -8.66
CA ALA A 436 -6.09 -0.94 -9.44
C ALA A 436 -5.06 -1.87 -10.11
N SER A 437 -4.75 -1.60 -11.38
CA SER A 437 -3.88 -2.44 -12.19
C SER A 437 -2.91 -1.63 -13.05
N ARG A 438 -1.69 -2.16 -13.19
CA ARG A 438 -0.70 -1.74 -14.19
C ARG A 438 -1.01 -2.24 -15.60
N TYR A 439 -1.86 -3.25 -15.71
CA TYR A 439 -2.17 -3.95 -16.95
C TYR A 439 -3.58 -3.63 -17.43
N PRO A 440 -3.82 -3.61 -18.76
CA PRO A 440 -5.15 -3.40 -19.29
C PRO A 440 -6.16 -4.40 -18.73
N ILE A 441 -7.25 -3.88 -18.18
CA ILE A 441 -8.42 -4.67 -17.80
C ILE A 441 -9.24 -4.89 -19.07
N LEU A 442 -9.56 -6.14 -19.37
CA LEU A 442 -10.40 -6.57 -20.48
C LEU A 442 -11.84 -6.80 -20.00
N ASP A 443 -11.93 -7.71 -19.02
CA ASP A 443 -13.09 -8.25 -18.33
C ASP A 443 -13.35 -7.58 -16.98
N ALA A 444 -14.57 -7.17 -16.63
CA ALA A 444 -14.92 -6.93 -15.23
C ALA A 444 -16.39 -7.26 -14.91
N HIS A 445 -16.62 -7.96 -13.81
CA HIS A 445 -17.94 -8.35 -13.31
C HIS A 445 -18.01 -8.22 -11.80
N TYR A 446 -19.15 -7.82 -11.25
CA TYR A 446 -19.35 -7.72 -9.80
C TYR A 446 -20.68 -8.34 -9.40
N GLU A 447 -20.66 -9.12 -8.31
CA GLU A 447 -21.86 -9.64 -7.66
C GLU A 447 -21.88 -9.32 -6.17
N CYS A 448 -23.08 -8.93 -5.69
CA CYS A 448 -23.36 -8.71 -4.27
C CYS A 448 -23.82 -10.02 -3.64
N TYR A 449 -23.27 -10.37 -2.48
CA TYR A 449 -23.73 -11.50 -1.69
C TYR A 449 -25.17 -11.29 -1.19
N PRO A 450 -26.03 -12.33 -1.24
CA PRO A 450 -27.44 -12.19 -0.92
C PRO A 450 -27.74 -12.23 0.59
N ASN A 451 -26.84 -12.80 1.38
CA ASN A 451 -27.12 -13.33 2.72
C ASN A 451 -26.53 -12.52 3.90
N GLY A 452 -26.05 -11.29 3.65
CA GLY A 452 -25.54 -10.41 4.71
C GLY A 452 -26.56 -10.13 5.82
N ARG A 453 -26.07 -10.07 7.07
CA ARG A 453 -26.87 -9.89 8.31
C ARG A 453 -26.45 -8.63 9.08
N GLY A 454 -27.27 -8.22 10.06
CA GLY A 454 -26.98 -7.07 10.91
C GLY A 454 -26.68 -5.78 10.14
N GLU A 455 -25.68 -5.04 10.60
CA GLU A 455 -25.21 -3.79 9.97
C GLU A 455 -24.55 -4.04 8.61
N ASP A 456 -23.86 -5.17 8.46
CA ASP A 456 -23.25 -5.63 7.20
C ASP A 456 -24.28 -5.80 6.07
N ALA A 457 -25.54 -6.06 6.41
CA ALA A 457 -26.62 -6.14 5.43
C ALA A 457 -26.88 -4.81 4.71
N LEU A 458 -26.45 -3.67 5.26
CA LEU A 458 -26.58 -2.34 4.67
C LEU A 458 -25.49 -2.03 3.64
N ALA A 459 -24.38 -2.79 3.64
CA ALA A 459 -23.33 -2.71 2.64
C ALA A 459 -23.55 -3.74 1.53
N ALA A 460 -23.16 -3.38 0.31
CA ALA A 460 -23.22 -4.29 -0.83
C ALA A 460 -21.96 -5.19 -0.86
N LYS A 461 -21.66 -5.89 0.24
CA LYS A 461 -20.54 -6.84 0.29
C LYS A 461 -20.67 -7.90 -0.81
N GLY A 462 -19.56 -8.28 -1.43
CA GLY A 462 -19.59 -9.03 -2.68
C GLY A 462 -18.20 -9.32 -3.23
N ALA A 463 -18.17 -9.82 -4.46
CA ALA A 463 -16.95 -10.16 -5.18
C ALA A 463 -16.88 -9.38 -6.51
N LEU A 464 -15.70 -8.78 -6.77
CA LEU A 464 -15.35 -8.14 -8.03
C LEU A 464 -14.33 -9.02 -8.77
N TYR A 465 -14.70 -9.46 -9.97
CA TYR A 465 -13.84 -10.23 -10.86
C TYR A 465 -13.32 -9.34 -11.97
N ALA A 466 -12.03 -9.49 -12.29
CA ALA A 466 -11.39 -8.81 -13.40
C ALA A 466 -10.52 -9.78 -14.20
N LYS A 467 -10.53 -9.61 -15.51
CA LYS A 467 -9.62 -10.26 -16.44
C LYS A 467 -8.67 -9.23 -17.00
N VAL A 468 -7.37 -9.46 -16.89
CA VAL A 468 -6.32 -8.52 -17.28
C VAL A 468 -5.45 -9.10 -18.40
N GLN A 469 -5.00 -8.27 -19.33
CA GLN A 469 -4.03 -8.67 -20.35
C GLN A 469 -2.62 -8.37 -19.87
N VAL A 470 -1.81 -9.41 -19.72
CA VAL A 470 -0.44 -9.29 -19.18
C VAL A 470 0.65 -9.46 -20.23
N GLY A 471 0.31 -9.96 -21.42
CA GLY A 471 1.25 -10.05 -22.54
C GLY A 471 0.60 -10.67 -23.77
N THR A 472 1.46 -11.02 -24.72
CA THR A 472 1.10 -11.74 -25.93
C THR A 472 2.15 -12.83 -26.16
N SER A 473 1.75 -14.06 -26.42
CA SER A 473 2.66 -15.18 -26.66
C SER A 473 3.39 -15.05 -28.00
N HIS A 474 4.43 -15.87 -28.21
CA HIS A 474 5.13 -15.97 -29.49
C HIS A 474 4.22 -16.36 -30.66
N GLN A 475 3.08 -17.00 -30.38
CA GLN A 475 2.07 -17.38 -31.38
C GLN A 475 0.98 -16.31 -31.55
N GLU A 476 1.24 -15.07 -31.10
CA GLU A 476 0.30 -13.94 -31.10
C GLU A 476 -0.99 -14.17 -30.28
N GLN A 477 -1.02 -15.19 -29.41
CA GLN A 477 -2.15 -15.43 -28.50
C GLN A 477 -2.06 -14.49 -27.30
N ARG A 478 -3.19 -13.96 -26.82
CA ARG A 478 -3.16 -13.09 -25.63
C ARG A 478 -2.87 -13.92 -24.38
N VAL A 479 -2.01 -13.35 -23.53
CA VAL A 479 -1.76 -13.88 -22.20
C VAL A 479 -2.53 -13.05 -21.19
N VAL A 480 -3.34 -13.71 -20.38
CA VAL A 480 -4.29 -13.08 -19.46
C VAL A 480 -4.12 -13.59 -18.04
N GLY A 481 -4.64 -12.85 -17.07
CA GLY A 481 -4.77 -13.29 -15.69
C GLY A 481 -6.15 -12.97 -15.13
N TYR A 482 -6.59 -13.78 -14.18
CA TYR A 482 -7.86 -13.60 -13.46
C TYR A 482 -7.60 -13.13 -12.03
N ILE A 483 -8.39 -12.15 -11.59
CA ILE A 483 -8.29 -11.56 -10.26
C ILE A 483 -9.69 -11.43 -9.67
N ALA A 484 -9.90 -11.97 -8.47
CA ALA A 484 -11.10 -11.72 -7.68
C ALA A 484 -10.74 -10.92 -6.41
N CYS A 485 -11.37 -9.76 -6.24
CA CYS A 485 -11.34 -8.97 -5.01
C CYS A 485 -12.64 -9.20 -4.24
N THR A 486 -12.59 -9.59 -2.97
CA THR A 486 -13.81 -9.80 -2.17
C THR A 486 -13.73 -9.16 -0.78
N HIS A 487 -14.89 -8.96 -0.17
CA HIS A 487 -15.05 -8.62 1.24
C HIS A 487 -16.23 -9.40 1.79
N LEU A 488 -15.98 -10.39 2.65
CA LEU A 488 -17.00 -11.27 3.21
C LEU A 488 -17.71 -10.64 4.43
N HIS A 489 -18.77 -11.31 4.88
CA HIS A 489 -19.55 -10.96 6.07
C HIS A 489 -18.69 -10.91 7.35
N ALA A 490 -18.74 -9.80 8.09
CA ALA A 490 -17.84 -9.48 9.20
C ALA A 490 -18.32 -9.92 10.59
N ILE A 491 -19.60 -10.27 10.76
CA ILE A 491 -20.13 -10.60 12.09
C ILE A 491 -19.53 -11.93 12.57
N GLU A 492 -18.90 -11.90 13.75
CA GLU A 492 -18.34 -13.08 14.40
C GLU A 492 -19.44 -14.10 14.73
N GLY A 493 -19.13 -15.39 14.57
CA GLY A 493 -20.07 -16.49 14.82
C GLY A 493 -21.05 -16.81 13.68
N ASP A 494 -21.12 -15.99 12.63
CA ASP A 494 -21.95 -16.22 11.44
C ASP A 494 -21.21 -17.08 10.37
N ALA A 495 -20.47 -18.11 10.79
CA ALA A 495 -19.64 -18.94 9.92
C ALA A 495 -20.40 -19.53 8.71
N SER A 496 -21.65 -19.96 8.92
CA SER A 496 -22.51 -20.45 7.84
C SER A 496 -22.74 -19.44 6.70
N VAL A 497 -22.83 -18.15 7.03
CA VAL A 497 -22.99 -17.07 6.04
C VAL A 497 -21.73 -16.96 5.19
N ARG A 498 -20.55 -16.96 5.84
CA ARG A 498 -19.25 -16.90 5.15
C ARG A 498 -19.01 -18.14 4.29
N CYS A 499 -19.36 -19.35 4.74
CA CYS A 499 -19.26 -20.55 3.92
C CYS A 499 -20.10 -20.44 2.64
N GLU A 500 -21.37 -20.03 2.72
CA GLU A 500 -22.21 -19.82 1.53
C GLU A 500 -21.63 -18.74 0.60
N GLN A 501 -21.04 -17.68 1.16
CA GLN A 501 -20.36 -16.65 0.36
C GLN A 501 -19.10 -17.17 -0.34
N LEU A 502 -18.36 -18.09 0.29
CA LEU A 502 -17.21 -18.75 -0.31
C LEU A 502 -17.63 -19.72 -1.43
N ASP A 503 -18.75 -20.44 -1.28
CA ASP A 503 -19.34 -21.26 -2.33
C ASP A 503 -19.69 -20.39 -3.56
N LEU A 504 -20.41 -19.30 -3.34
CA LEU A 504 -20.77 -18.32 -4.38
C LEU A 504 -19.52 -17.68 -5.02
N LEU A 505 -18.49 -17.38 -4.23
CA LEU A 505 -17.22 -16.82 -4.73
C LEU A 505 -16.57 -17.75 -5.76
N LEU A 506 -16.56 -19.06 -5.50
CA LEU A 506 -16.01 -20.08 -6.41
C LEU A 506 -16.90 -20.29 -7.64
N GLU A 507 -18.22 -20.37 -7.44
CA GLU A 507 -19.18 -20.54 -8.53
C GLU A 507 -19.08 -19.37 -9.53
N TRP A 508 -19.21 -18.14 -9.05
CA TRP A 508 -19.15 -16.96 -9.92
C TRP A 508 -17.77 -16.75 -10.55
N ALA A 509 -16.67 -17.17 -9.91
CA ALA A 509 -15.35 -17.16 -10.52
C ALA A 509 -15.29 -18.08 -11.75
N ALA A 510 -15.82 -19.30 -11.62
CA ALA A 510 -15.87 -20.26 -12.72
C ALA A 510 -16.80 -19.78 -13.85
N GLU A 511 -17.93 -19.17 -13.52
CA GLU A 511 -18.85 -18.58 -14.50
C GLU A 511 -18.22 -17.41 -15.26
N PHE A 512 -17.56 -16.49 -14.55
CA PHE A 512 -16.86 -15.36 -15.15
C PHE A 512 -15.78 -15.84 -16.11
N ARG A 513 -14.93 -16.79 -15.68
CA ARG A 513 -13.88 -17.37 -16.53
C ARG A 513 -14.46 -17.98 -17.81
N ARG A 514 -15.52 -18.77 -17.69
CA ARG A 514 -16.20 -19.40 -18.85
C ARG A 514 -16.80 -18.34 -19.79
N ALA A 515 -17.38 -17.27 -19.23
CA ALA A 515 -18.00 -16.20 -20.02
C ALA A 515 -16.97 -15.31 -20.75
N THR A 516 -15.72 -15.30 -20.28
CA THR A 516 -14.67 -14.45 -20.83
C THR A 516 -13.51 -15.23 -21.45
N SER A 517 -13.55 -16.55 -21.61
CA SER A 517 -12.37 -17.33 -22.06
C SER A 517 -11.94 -17.03 -23.50
N VAL A 518 -12.89 -16.69 -24.38
CA VAL A 518 -12.64 -16.37 -25.79
C VAL A 518 -12.66 -14.85 -26.03
N PRO A 519 -11.75 -14.30 -26.87
CA PRO A 519 -11.81 -12.90 -27.28
C PRO A 519 -13.19 -12.52 -27.86
N ALA A 520 -13.78 -11.45 -27.35
CA ALA A 520 -15.07 -10.97 -27.82
C ALA A 520 -14.98 -10.49 -29.27
N GLY A 521 -15.86 -11.03 -30.14
CA GLY A 521 -15.97 -10.61 -31.54
C GLY A 521 -15.17 -11.42 -32.55
N GLU A 522 -14.44 -12.46 -32.12
CA GLU A 522 -13.64 -13.32 -32.99
C GLU A 522 -14.00 -14.80 -32.80
N GLU A 523 -15.01 -15.31 -33.54
CA GLU A 523 -15.45 -16.72 -33.49
C GLU A 523 -14.36 -17.74 -33.88
N LYS A 524 -13.24 -17.27 -34.42
CA LYS A 524 -12.06 -18.09 -34.81
C LYS A 524 -10.81 -17.82 -33.97
N ALA A 525 -10.89 -16.96 -32.95
CA ALA A 525 -9.74 -16.69 -32.09
C ALA A 525 -9.42 -17.88 -31.19
N LEU A 526 -8.14 -18.08 -30.94
CA LEU A 526 -7.66 -19.06 -29.98
C LEU A 526 -8.04 -18.62 -28.57
N GLU A 527 -8.26 -19.60 -27.68
CA GLU A 527 -8.52 -19.31 -26.26
C GLU A 527 -7.31 -18.59 -25.65
N ASP A 528 -7.58 -17.64 -24.75
CA ASP A 528 -6.50 -16.90 -24.11
C ASP A 528 -5.66 -17.80 -23.18
N GLN A 529 -4.35 -17.60 -23.18
CA GLN A 529 -3.44 -18.31 -22.28
C GLN A 529 -3.49 -17.70 -20.88
N VAL A 530 -3.79 -18.51 -19.85
CA VAL A 530 -3.97 -18.02 -18.48
C VAL A 530 -2.67 -18.13 -17.69
N ALA A 531 -2.10 -16.99 -17.32
CA ALA A 531 -0.86 -16.86 -16.53
C ALA A 531 -1.08 -17.09 -15.03
N PHE A 532 -2.18 -16.59 -14.48
CA PHE A 532 -2.50 -16.70 -13.06
C PHE A 532 -4.00 -16.56 -12.83
N ASP A 533 -4.45 -17.09 -11.70
CA ASP A 533 -5.82 -16.95 -11.18
C ASP A 533 -5.73 -16.74 -9.66
N VAL A 534 -6.10 -15.53 -9.20
CA VAL A 534 -5.83 -15.06 -7.83
C VAL A 534 -7.11 -14.53 -7.18
N ILE A 535 -7.38 -14.98 -5.96
CA ILE A 535 -8.44 -14.44 -5.09
C ILE A 535 -7.77 -13.72 -3.93
N LEU A 536 -8.14 -12.47 -3.67
CA LEU A 536 -7.62 -11.71 -2.55
C LEU A 536 -8.68 -10.81 -1.90
N GLY A 537 -8.51 -10.53 -0.62
CA GLY A 537 -9.37 -9.63 0.13
C GLY A 537 -9.51 -9.99 1.60
N ASP A 538 -10.45 -9.29 2.23
CA ASP A 538 -10.81 -9.51 3.64
C ASP A 538 -11.89 -10.59 3.71
N LEU A 539 -11.53 -11.75 4.24
CA LEU A 539 -12.43 -12.88 4.38
C LEU A 539 -13.15 -12.92 5.73
N ASN A 540 -12.80 -12.04 6.67
CA ASN A 540 -13.44 -11.93 7.99
C ASN A 540 -13.51 -13.24 8.80
N PHE A 541 -12.62 -14.19 8.53
CA PHE A 541 -12.41 -15.39 9.33
C PHE A 541 -10.92 -15.67 9.40
N ASP A 542 -10.45 -16.21 10.52
CA ASP A 542 -9.04 -16.53 10.72
C ASP A 542 -8.74 -18.03 10.49
N ASN A 543 -7.45 -18.36 10.43
CA ASN A 543 -6.98 -19.74 10.34
C ASN A 543 -6.35 -20.25 11.65
N CYS A 544 -6.83 -19.78 12.81
CA CYS A 544 -6.27 -20.20 14.11
C CYS A 544 -7.32 -20.42 15.22
N SER A 545 -8.50 -19.83 15.10
CA SER A 545 -9.59 -19.92 16.07
C SER A 545 -10.46 -21.15 15.84
N SER A 546 -11.07 -21.64 16.92
CA SER A 546 -12.06 -22.72 16.82
C SER A 546 -13.41 -22.25 16.25
N GLU A 547 -13.66 -20.94 16.21
CA GLU A 547 -14.95 -20.37 15.78
C GLU A 547 -15.08 -20.35 14.26
N ASP A 548 -13.95 -20.17 13.57
CA ASP A 548 -13.87 -20.09 12.11
C ASP A 548 -13.55 -21.46 11.45
N LYS A 549 -13.76 -22.57 12.19
CA LYS A 549 -13.38 -23.92 11.74
C LYS A 549 -14.08 -24.36 10.45
N LEU A 550 -15.31 -23.91 10.20
CA LEU A 550 -16.07 -24.31 9.02
C LEU A 550 -15.46 -23.68 7.76
N GLU A 551 -15.12 -22.41 7.84
CA GLU A 551 -14.47 -21.64 6.79
C GLU A 551 -13.05 -22.14 6.55
N GLN A 552 -12.30 -22.45 7.61
CA GLN A 552 -10.98 -23.07 7.53
C GLN A 552 -10.99 -24.38 6.75
N GLN A 553 -12.08 -25.15 6.78
CA GLN A 553 -12.22 -26.43 6.07
C GLN A 553 -12.88 -26.30 4.69
N HIS A 554 -13.18 -25.08 4.25
CA HIS A 554 -13.89 -24.84 3.01
C HIS A 554 -13.10 -25.27 1.76
N ALA A 555 -13.82 -25.69 0.72
CA ALA A 555 -13.25 -26.20 -0.53
C ALA A 555 -12.41 -25.17 -1.32
N ILE A 556 -12.51 -23.89 -0.97
CA ILE A 556 -11.68 -22.82 -1.55
C ILE A 556 -10.19 -23.13 -1.37
N PHE A 557 -9.78 -23.68 -0.23
CA PHE A 557 -8.38 -24.01 0.07
C PHE A 557 -7.90 -25.29 -0.63
N THR A 558 -8.82 -26.06 -1.23
CA THR A 558 -8.48 -27.18 -2.11
C THR A 558 -8.21 -26.69 -3.53
N GLN A 559 -8.92 -25.65 -3.97
CA GLN A 559 -8.79 -25.10 -5.31
C GLN A 559 -7.73 -24.00 -5.41
N TYR A 560 -7.57 -23.20 -4.36
CA TYR A 560 -6.60 -22.12 -4.28
C TYR A 560 -5.68 -22.32 -3.08
N ARG A 561 -4.37 -22.17 -3.30
CA ARG A 561 -3.34 -22.24 -2.29
C ARG A 561 -3.27 -20.96 -1.48
N ASP A 562 -3.16 -21.11 -0.17
CA ASP A 562 -2.79 -20.04 0.76
C ASP A 562 -1.31 -20.21 1.15
N PRO A 563 -0.42 -19.26 0.80
CA PRO A 563 1.00 -19.32 1.14
C PRO A 563 1.29 -19.42 2.64
N CYS A 564 0.43 -18.85 3.48
CA CYS A 564 0.59 -18.74 4.93
C CYS A 564 0.08 -19.96 5.68
N ARG A 565 -0.55 -20.92 5.00
CA ARG A 565 -1.29 -22.02 5.61
C ARG A 565 -0.50 -23.33 5.59
N LEU A 566 -0.49 -24.04 6.72
CA LEU A 566 -0.11 -25.45 6.80
C LEU A 566 -1.32 -26.37 6.64
N GLY A 567 -2.43 -25.99 7.28
CA GLY A 567 -3.67 -26.75 7.29
C GLY A 567 -4.85 -25.95 7.85
N PRO A 568 -6.05 -26.54 7.92
CA PRO A 568 -7.20 -25.88 8.52
C PRO A 568 -6.96 -25.62 10.01
N GLY A 569 -6.98 -24.35 10.42
CA GLY A 569 -6.71 -23.93 11.80
C GLY A 569 -5.22 -23.87 12.16
N GLU A 570 -4.34 -24.06 11.18
CA GLU A 570 -2.89 -24.08 11.37
C GLU A 570 -2.18 -23.22 10.32
N ASP A 571 -1.71 -22.07 10.78
CA ASP A 571 -0.84 -21.18 10.03
C ASP A 571 0.64 -21.56 10.16
N LYS A 572 1.43 -21.20 9.16
CA LYS A 572 2.89 -21.33 9.20
C LYS A 572 3.47 -20.46 10.32
N PRO A 573 4.62 -20.85 10.91
CA PRO A 573 5.18 -20.13 12.06
C PRO A 573 5.49 -18.65 11.83
N TRP A 574 5.76 -18.25 10.58
CA TRP A 574 6.05 -16.87 10.19
C TRP A 574 4.79 -16.06 9.81
N ALA A 575 3.65 -16.70 9.63
CA ALA A 575 2.41 -16.01 9.27
C ALA A 575 1.94 -15.14 10.44
N LEU A 576 1.36 -14.00 10.10
CA LEU A 576 0.99 -12.92 11.02
C LEU A 576 -0.51 -12.65 10.94
N GLY A 577 -1.12 -12.33 12.09
CA GLY A 577 -2.45 -11.77 12.14
C GLY A 577 -2.48 -10.40 11.45
N THR A 578 -3.58 -10.10 10.76
CA THR A 578 -3.70 -8.88 9.96
C THR A 578 -4.61 -7.85 10.60
N LEU A 579 -5.40 -8.22 11.61
CA LEU A 579 -6.29 -7.30 12.33
C LEU A 579 -5.58 -6.70 13.55
N LEU A 580 -5.46 -5.37 13.59
CA LEU A 580 -4.85 -4.60 14.68
C LEU A 580 -5.87 -4.30 15.77
N ASP A 581 -5.42 -4.27 17.03
CA ASP A 581 -6.24 -3.77 18.14
C ASP A 581 -6.42 -2.26 17.98
N THR A 582 -7.67 -1.84 17.75
CA THR A 582 -8.01 -0.44 17.51
C THR A 582 -7.64 0.48 18.67
N SER A 583 -7.54 -0.02 19.90
CA SER A 583 -7.24 0.79 21.09
C SER A 583 -5.83 1.39 21.08
N GLY A 584 -4.85 0.64 20.53
CA GLY A 584 -3.44 1.00 20.47
C GLY A 584 -2.99 1.72 19.18
N LEU A 585 -3.89 1.97 18.22
CA LEU A 585 -3.53 2.50 16.88
C LEU A 585 -2.73 3.82 16.86
N TYR A 586 -2.77 4.59 17.95
CA TYR A 586 -2.09 5.89 18.07
C TYR A 586 -0.98 5.90 19.11
N ASP A 587 -0.56 4.73 19.60
CA ASP A 587 0.62 4.64 20.45
C ASP A 587 1.88 4.94 19.65
N GLU A 588 2.83 5.63 20.28
CA GLU A 588 4.01 6.13 19.59
C GLU A 588 4.81 4.98 18.94
N GLU A 589 4.80 3.82 19.61
CA GLU A 589 5.46 2.57 19.21
C GLU A 589 4.89 1.95 17.92
N VAL A 590 3.66 2.29 17.52
CA VAL A 590 3.00 1.74 16.31
C VAL A 590 2.56 2.82 15.31
N SER A 591 2.84 4.09 15.61
CA SER A 591 2.37 5.23 14.82
C SER A 591 3.09 5.42 13.46
N SER A 592 4.25 4.78 13.27
CA SER A 592 5.05 4.85 12.04
C SER A 592 5.19 3.46 11.39
N PRO A 593 5.37 3.37 10.05
CA PRO A 593 5.60 2.10 9.38
C PRO A 593 6.74 1.27 9.97
N GLU A 594 7.87 1.90 10.22
CA GLU A 594 9.08 1.25 10.74
C GLU A 594 8.93 0.84 12.20
N SER A 595 8.23 1.65 13.01
CA SER A 595 7.95 1.29 14.41
C SER A 595 6.99 0.09 14.46
N LEU A 596 5.89 0.14 13.69
CA LEU A 596 4.93 -0.98 13.63
C LEU A 596 5.59 -2.26 13.08
N GLN A 597 6.51 -2.15 12.11
CA GLN A 597 7.31 -3.30 11.64
C GLN A 597 8.07 -3.97 12.79
N LYS A 598 8.81 -3.18 13.59
CA LYS A 598 9.56 -3.70 14.75
C LYS A 598 8.65 -4.35 15.80
N VAL A 599 7.47 -3.77 16.03
CA VAL A 599 6.48 -4.33 16.96
C VAL A 599 5.95 -5.67 16.43
N MET A 600 5.67 -5.78 15.13
CA MET A 600 5.18 -7.03 14.54
C MET A 600 6.23 -8.15 14.49
N GLU A 601 7.52 -7.80 14.40
CA GLU A 601 8.63 -8.75 14.51
C GLU A 601 8.77 -9.34 15.93
N ASN A 602 8.33 -8.59 16.94
CA ASN A 602 8.39 -8.97 18.35
C ASN A 602 7.11 -9.72 18.80
N GLU A 603 7.26 -10.86 19.50
CA GLU A 603 6.11 -11.68 19.93
C GLU A 603 5.23 -10.99 20.99
N GLU A 604 5.84 -10.30 21.95
CA GLU A 604 5.12 -9.51 22.95
C GLU A 604 4.37 -8.34 22.30
N GLY A 605 5.02 -7.65 21.35
CA GLY A 605 4.41 -6.59 20.56
C GLY A 605 3.20 -7.08 19.77
N ARG A 606 3.30 -8.26 19.13
CA ARG A 606 2.13 -8.89 18.49
C ARG A 606 0.98 -9.13 19.45
N LYS A 607 1.25 -9.64 20.65
CA LYS A 607 0.22 -9.92 21.68
C LYS A 607 -0.49 -8.67 22.19
N GLU A 608 0.15 -7.52 22.09
CA GLU A 608 -0.40 -6.24 22.53
C GLU A 608 -1.20 -5.53 21.43
N TYR A 609 -0.73 -5.59 20.18
CA TYR A 609 -1.27 -4.77 19.09
C TYR A 609 -2.06 -5.54 18.01
N LEU A 610 -2.07 -6.88 18.03
CA LEU A 610 -2.94 -7.69 17.17
C LEU A 610 -4.15 -8.21 17.92
N VAL A 611 -5.26 -8.35 17.22
CA VAL A 611 -6.44 -9.04 17.74
C VAL A 611 -6.17 -10.54 17.78
N PHE A 612 -6.48 -11.17 18.92
CA PHE A 612 -6.42 -12.62 19.12
C PHE A 612 -7.83 -13.20 19.30
N PRO A 613 -8.04 -14.50 19.01
CA PRO A 613 -9.32 -15.16 19.26
C PRO A 613 -9.75 -15.03 20.73
N ALA A 614 -11.01 -14.64 20.96
CA ALA A 614 -11.55 -14.49 22.31
C ALA A 614 -11.60 -15.86 23.03
N SER A 615 -11.17 -15.90 24.30
CA SER A 615 -11.30 -17.11 25.11
C SER A 615 -12.74 -17.25 25.61
N LYS A 616 -13.42 -18.35 25.22
CA LYS A 616 -14.80 -18.68 25.65
C LYS A 616 -15.04 -18.78 27.17
N ASN A 617 -13.99 -18.73 27.99
CA ASN A 617 -14.06 -18.87 29.45
C ASN A 617 -13.92 -17.56 30.24
N GLN A 618 -14.06 -16.37 29.61
CA GLN A 618 -14.05 -15.12 30.36
C GLN A 618 -15.37 -14.89 31.11
N CYS A 619 -15.39 -15.23 32.40
CA CYS A 619 -16.29 -14.58 33.35
C CYS A 619 -15.84 -13.11 33.51
N PRO A 620 -16.75 -12.11 33.53
CA PRO A 620 -16.40 -10.68 33.66
C PRO A 620 -15.60 -10.32 34.93
N ASN A 621 -15.50 -11.25 35.88
CA ASN A 621 -14.94 -11.03 37.22
C ASN A 621 -13.51 -11.56 37.42
N GLN A 622 -12.80 -12.01 36.37
CA GLN A 622 -11.40 -12.42 36.47
C GLN A 622 -10.47 -11.46 35.73
N LYS A 623 -10.37 -10.20 36.21
CA LYS A 623 -9.20 -9.36 35.91
C LYS A 623 -7.98 -10.01 36.56
N GLY A 624 -7.06 -10.55 35.77
CA GLY A 624 -5.71 -10.86 36.25
C GLY A 624 -5.05 -12.17 35.81
N ARG A 625 -5.74 -13.10 35.12
CA ARG A 625 -5.06 -14.28 34.53
C ARG A 625 -4.77 -14.05 33.05
N LYS A 626 -3.51 -13.76 32.73
CA LYS A 626 -2.97 -13.81 31.36
C LYS A 626 -3.03 -15.26 30.89
N ILE A 627 -4.13 -15.66 30.23
CA ILE A 627 -4.17 -16.90 29.45
C ILE A 627 -3.10 -16.76 28.36
N PRO A 628 -2.26 -17.78 28.10
CA PRO A 628 -1.27 -17.69 27.03
C PRO A 628 -1.99 -17.48 25.69
N LEU A 629 -1.88 -16.28 25.13
CA LEU A 629 -2.25 -16.02 23.74
C LEU A 629 -1.33 -16.89 22.87
N LYS A 630 -1.92 -17.84 22.14
CA LYS A 630 -1.19 -18.74 21.23
C LYS A 630 -1.34 -18.24 19.80
N GLY A 631 -0.27 -18.39 19.02
CA GLY A 631 -0.22 -17.96 17.62
C GLY A 631 0.23 -16.51 17.46
N ASN A 632 0.07 -15.99 16.24
CA ASN A 632 0.56 -14.66 15.84
C ASN A 632 -0.59 -13.68 15.54
N GLY A 633 -1.76 -13.84 16.17
CA GLY A 633 -2.95 -13.01 15.95
C GLY A 633 -3.91 -13.59 14.89
N ARG A 634 -5.04 -12.90 14.67
CA ARG A 634 -6.06 -13.27 13.69
C ARG A 634 -5.69 -12.77 12.30
N ARG A 635 -5.38 -13.69 11.38
CA ARG A 635 -5.11 -13.39 9.97
C ARG A 635 -6.38 -13.55 9.17
N ILE A 636 -6.98 -12.44 8.76
CA ILE A 636 -8.28 -12.41 8.07
C ILE A 636 -8.20 -11.85 6.65
N ASP A 637 -7.06 -11.26 6.28
CA ASP A 637 -6.76 -10.79 4.94
C ASP A 637 -5.94 -11.85 4.19
N TYR A 638 -6.43 -12.28 3.02
CA TYR A 638 -5.86 -13.40 2.26
C TYR A 638 -5.44 -12.98 0.86
N ILE A 639 -4.39 -13.66 0.36
CA ILE A 639 -4.06 -13.75 -1.06
C ILE A 639 -3.92 -15.24 -1.37
N LEU A 640 -4.82 -15.74 -2.21
CA LEU A 640 -4.92 -17.13 -2.62
C LEU A 640 -4.66 -17.23 -4.13
N TYR A 641 -3.94 -18.26 -4.57
CA TYR A 641 -3.63 -18.45 -5.99
C TYR A 641 -3.87 -19.89 -6.43
N LYS A 642 -4.21 -20.07 -7.70
CA LYS A 642 -4.43 -21.38 -8.30
C LYS A 642 -3.15 -21.91 -8.92
N GLU A 643 -2.81 -23.17 -8.65
CA GLU A 643 -1.70 -23.88 -9.32
C GLU A 643 -2.20 -24.65 -10.57
N GLU A 644 -3.43 -25.15 -10.51
CA GLU A 644 -4.01 -26.05 -11.52
C GLU A 644 -4.99 -25.36 -12.46
N GLY A 645 -5.17 -25.88 -13.67
CA GLY A 645 -6.14 -25.35 -14.64
C GLY A 645 -5.73 -24.01 -15.25
N LEU A 646 -4.46 -23.65 -15.13
CA LEU A 646 -3.77 -22.60 -15.89
C LEU A 646 -3.25 -23.17 -17.22
N GLN A 647 -2.40 -22.42 -17.93
CA GLN A 647 -1.76 -22.95 -19.13
C GLN A 647 -0.91 -24.20 -18.79
N PRO A 648 -1.13 -25.37 -19.43
CA PRO A 648 -0.57 -26.65 -18.98
C PRO A 648 0.95 -26.71 -18.86
N ASP A 649 1.66 -25.96 -19.70
CA ASP A 649 3.12 -25.94 -19.74
C ASP A 649 3.72 -24.89 -18.79
N TRP A 650 2.89 -24.15 -18.06
CA TRP A 650 3.32 -23.06 -17.19
C TRP A 650 3.20 -23.45 -15.73
N LYS A 651 4.24 -23.10 -14.98
CA LYS A 651 4.31 -23.27 -13.54
C LYS A 651 4.15 -21.93 -12.86
N VAL A 652 3.30 -21.88 -11.84
CA VAL A 652 3.15 -20.70 -10.97
C VAL A 652 3.75 -21.02 -9.62
N ASP A 653 4.84 -20.34 -9.30
CA ASP A 653 5.54 -20.45 -8.03
C ASP A 653 5.42 -19.12 -7.26
N ILE A 654 5.31 -19.21 -5.94
CA ILE A 654 5.44 -18.02 -5.09
C ILE A 654 6.92 -17.65 -4.92
N GLU A 655 7.26 -16.39 -5.15
CA GLU A 655 8.62 -15.85 -4.92
C GLU A 655 8.74 -15.12 -3.59
N GLU A 656 7.69 -14.38 -3.22
CA GLU A 656 7.72 -13.44 -2.10
C GLU A 656 6.33 -13.33 -1.46
N PHE A 657 6.27 -13.29 -0.12
CA PHE A 657 5.06 -12.91 0.63
C PHE A 657 5.41 -11.87 1.70
N SER A 658 4.63 -10.80 1.81
CA SER A 658 4.91 -9.74 2.78
C SER A 658 3.67 -9.27 3.54
N PHE A 659 3.80 -9.11 4.86
CA PHE A 659 2.88 -8.32 5.68
C PHE A 659 3.37 -6.87 5.73
N ILE A 660 2.51 -5.91 5.44
CA ILE A 660 2.92 -4.53 5.16
C ILE A 660 2.38 -3.59 6.23
N THR A 661 3.29 -2.86 6.87
CA THR A 661 3.00 -1.89 7.93
C THR A 661 2.95 -0.44 7.43
N GLN A 662 3.11 -0.22 6.12
CA GLN A 662 3.17 1.14 5.53
C GLN A 662 1.94 2.01 5.84
N LEU A 663 0.79 1.40 6.12
CA LEU A 663 -0.45 2.10 6.47
C LEU A 663 -0.65 2.31 7.98
N ALA A 664 0.41 2.15 8.80
CA ALA A 664 0.40 2.45 10.23
C ALA A 664 -0.32 3.78 10.55
N GLY A 665 -1.27 3.71 11.49
CA GLY A 665 -2.11 4.83 11.94
C GLY A 665 -3.18 5.30 10.94
N LEU A 666 -3.35 4.64 9.79
CA LEU A 666 -4.32 5.00 8.76
C LEU A 666 -5.44 3.98 8.57
N THR A 667 -5.30 2.78 9.12
CA THR A 667 -6.28 1.69 9.09
C THR A 667 -5.99 0.75 10.26
N ASP A 668 -6.93 -0.11 10.59
CA ASP A 668 -6.83 -1.18 11.60
C ASP A 668 -6.44 -2.54 11.01
N HIS A 669 -6.03 -2.58 9.73
CA HIS A 669 -5.49 -3.78 9.09
C HIS A 669 -4.03 -3.62 8.65
N LEU A 670 -3.24 -4.67 8.81
CA LEU A 670 -2.01 -4.87 8.04
C LEU A 670 -2.36 -5.22 6.60
N SER A 671 -1.69 -4.59 5.64
CA SER A 671 -1.85 -4.97 4.24
C SER A 671 -1.04 -6.23 3.95
N VAL A 672 -1.42 -7.00 2.94
CA VAL A 672 -0.69 -8.21 2.51
C VAL A 672 -0.31 -8.09 1.05
N ALA A 673 0.83 -8.66 0.67
CA ALA A 673 1.23 -8.76 -0.73
C ALA A 673 1.94 -10.07 -1.03
N ALA A 674 1.82 -10.51 -2.28
CA ALA A 674 2.47 -11.71 -2.79
C ALA A 674 3.04 -11.47 -4.19
N ARG A 675 4.17 -12.10 -4.48
CA ARG A 675 4.78 -12.13 -5.82
C ARG A 675 4.73 -13.55 -6.35
N LEU A 676 4.11 -13.72 -7.52
CA LEU A 676 3.99 -15.01 -8.21
C LEU A 676 4.85 -14.99 -9.47
N ALA A 677 5.79 -15.92 -9.59
CA ALA A 677 6.52 -16.19 -10.83
C ALA A 677 5.73 -17.17 -11.69
N VAL A 678 5.56 -16.83 -12.97
CA VAL A 678 4.98 -17.70 -13.98
C VAL A 678 6.09 -18.07 -14.95
N SER A 679 6.50 -19.34 -15.00
CA SER A 679 7.57 -19.83 -15.89
C SER A 679 7.05 -20.91 -16.83
N THR A 680 7.62 -21.02 -18.03
CA THR A 680 7.40 -22.19 -18.89
C THR A 680 8.25 -23.33 -18.33
N GLY A 681 7.66 -24.48 -18.00
CA GLY A 681 8.33 -25.60 -17.32
C GLY A 681 9.50 -26.28 -18.05
N GLU A 682 10.06 -25.64 -19.08
CA GLU A 682 11.33 -26.01 -19.72
C GLU A 682 12.50 -25.64 -18.79
N GLU A 683 12.68 -26.39 -17.69
CA GLU A 683 14.01 -26.47 -17.09
C GLU A 683 14.93 -27.18 -18.09
N GLU A 684 16.01 -26.50 -18.52
CA GLU A 684 17.06 -27.04 -19.40
C GLU A 684 17.48 -28.45 -18.95
N SER A 685 17.09 -29.46 -19.72
CA SER A 685 17.50 -30.86 -19.58
C SER A 685 18.98 -31.09 -19.83
#